data_AF-A0A9W9Y854-F1
#
_entry.id   AF-A0A9W9Y854-F1
#
_cell.length_a   1.000
_cell.length_b   1.000
_cell.length_c   1.000
_cell.angle_alpha   90.00
_cell.angle_beta   90.00
_cell.angle_gamma   90.00
#
_symmetry.space_group_name_H-M   'P 1'
#
loop_
_entity.id
_entity.type
_entity.pdbx_description
1 polymer ?
#
loop_
_entity_poly.entity_id
_entity_poly.type
_entity_poly.pdbx_seq_one_letter_code
_entity_poly.pdbx_strand_id
1 'polypeptide(L)'
;MSNNGLFGPGTELLPVPSPHKGAYHLLQNASSRDSENGPRQDSSHYEEAERNLKRSIFRDSVRFEGWKFTVLLAFLTSLVVLFFNIGFLLYTATHPRHDNLELYSAQYQSDYSQGKHHTRNTVLYEGDCEMVHRLSIGFHLLVNLLSTALLSASNFGMEIDLVHQSGQWLDIGVPGVRNLFRVSRKRSILWLSLGFLSLPFHLMYNSAVYETTAVYAYDVFAGPAPLPQMDWTNVRLTNTILLSQIEVKEKTFRDLFNLAANGTAGHLQASECVDGFAQTFQKAYSKVLLVTDDVKGNDSYAYIYTNPVFNPHEYKVGSVGPYDWLCPGGLGRPDFNCNISSIPDIKSHITGNTWTISGYKIDYCLVEELPQRCKLQYSFTTTMIVIIFNIGKAGILFYIWFHTPDTDTPILTIGDAIATFLRRPDWCTEGGCLLSHDNVRHLRDASPGAFKNRLLKETGPFSEKRRRWGSAPSTRRWKFSIFLWVIAIVICIGLLVYGLNNIGPGQNIWKQPLGTTVADTLITGDTWPKTLEPNVLIANAPQLIFSFLYFGFNSILTTMTLASEWSGYATHRKGLRVSNNAKSSQRSQYFLSIPYRYSIPLLTVSITLHWLISQSLFMVGVEGFNSQMLRDLDRDLITCGYSPVAIVSSVAVGGFMFFCLLGVSFKRFKTGMPVAGSCSLAISAACHPDFDPNENGVVRSDNRDEDMSLLRIKWGEVRVNGHIGHCSFTSEDVRLPRSGKIHR
;
A
#
# COMPACT_ATOMS: atom_id res chain seq x y z
N MET A 1 -28.94 68.76 4.06
CA MET A 1 -30.13 68.14 4.68
C MET A 1 -30.02 66.64 4.46
N SER A 2 -29.28 65.93 5.32
CA SER A 2 -29.78 65.15 6.48
C SER A 2 -30.79 64.08 6.05
N ASN A 3 -30.54 62.77 6.17
CA ASN A 3 -30.10 62.09 7.40
C ASN A 3 -29.31 60.79 7.12
N ASN A 4 -28.14 60.67 7.76
CA ASN A 4 -27.35 59.45 7.93
C ASN A 4 -27.86 58.68 9.15
N GLY A 5 -27.92 57.35 9.13
CA GLY A 5 -28.12 56.56 10.35
C GLY A 5 -28.20 55.04 10.16
N LEU A 6 -27.23 54.33 10.77
CA LEU A 6 -27.14 52.87 11.03
C LEU A 6 -26.62 51.95 9.92
N PHE A 7 -25.31 52.06 9.64
CA PHE A 7 -24.46 50.88 9.46
C PHE A 7 -23.42 50.88 10.59
N GLY A 8 -23.56 49.95 11.53
CA GLY A 8 -22.52 49.66 12.52
C GLY A 8 -21.60 48.54 12.01
N PRO A 9 -20.27 48.64 12.17
CA PRO A 9 -19.34 47.58 11.82
C PRO A 9 -19.27 46.51 12.93
N GLY A 10 -19.12 45.24 12.51
CA GLY A 10 -18.51 44.16 13.30
C GLY A 10 -19.09 43.89 14.69
N THR A 11 -20.11 43.03 14.78
CA THR A 11 -20.40 42.31 16.02
C THR A 11 -19.63 40.99 15.99
N GLU A 12 -18.51 40.94 16.71
CA GLU A 12 -17.93 39.67 17.13
C GLU A 12 -18.98 38.92 17.95
N LEU A 13 -19.29 37.69 17.54
CA LEU A 13 -20.13 36.80 18.33
C LEU A 13 -19.35 36.39 19.59
N LEU A 14 -19.86 36.83 20.74
CA LEU A 14 -19.41 36.42 22.07
C LEU A 14 -19.36 34.88 22.17
N PRO A 15 -18.36 34.31 22.87
CA PRO A 15 -18.30 32.88 23.13
C PRO A 15 -19.50 32.43 23.97
N VAL A 16 -20.00 31.24 23.65
CA VAL A 16 -21.10 30.55 24.34
C VAL A 16 -20.84 30.49 25.86
N PRO A 17 -21.79 30.92 26.72
CA PRO A 17 -21.74 30.61 28.15
C PRO A 17 -21.92 29.11 28.34
N SER A 18 -21.05 28.47 29.13
CA SER A 18 -21.21 27.04 29.46
C SER A 18 -22.55 26.79 30.16
N PRO A 19 -23.26 25.68 29.89
CA PRO A 19 -24.47 25.33 30.63
C PRO A 19 -24.16 25.17 32.13
N HIS A 20 -25.11 25.65 32.93
CA HIS A 20 -25.02 26.00 34.34
C HIS A 20 -24.26 25.03 35.29
N LYS A 21 -23.44 25.65 36.15
CA LYS A 21 -22.96 25.15 37.47
C LYS A 21 -24.10 25.04 38.50
N GLY A 22 -25.24 24.47 38.14
CA GLY A 22 -26.43 24.43 39.00
C GLY A 22 -26.51 23.27 39.99
N ALA A 23 -25.80 22.16 39.74
CA ALA A 23 -26.02 20.92 40.50
C ALA A 23 -25.09 20.72 41.71
N TYR A 24 -24.03 21.51 41.86
CA TYR A 24 -23.06 21.33 42.96
C TYR A 24 -23.34 22.21 44.20
N HIS A 25 -24.11 23.29 44.06
CA HIS A 25 -24.34 24.24 45.17
C HIS A 25 -25.50 23.86 46.11
N LEU A 26 -26.31 22.85 45.80
CA LEU A 26 -27.43 22.43 46.66
C LEU A 26 -27.08 21.29 47.63
N LEU A 27 -25.92 20.65 47.50
CA LEU A 27 -25.47 19.58 48.41
C LEU A 27 -24.50 20.06 49.49
N GLN A 28 -24.02 21.31 49.43
CA GLN A 28 -23.06 21.85 50.40
C GLN A 28 -23.69 22.72 51.50
N ASN A 29 -24.94 23.18 51.31
CA ASN A 29 -25.64 24.03 52.28
C ASN A 29 -26.35 23.27 53.42
N ALA A 30 -26.21 21.95 53.50
CA ALA A 30 -26.82 21.13 54.55
C ALA A 30 -25.85 20.68 55.67
N SER A 31 -24.56 21.06 55.62
CA SER A 31 -23.52 20.50 56.51
C SER A 31 -22.60 21.52 57.20
N SER A 32 -22.99 22.79 57.33
CA SER A 32 -22.19 23.75 58.09
C SER A 32 -23.05 24.84 58.72
N ARG A 33 -23.89 24.44 59.68
CA ARG A 33 -24.16 25.28 60.85
C ARG A 33 -23.28 24.72 61.95
N ASP A 34 -22.16 25.38 62.18
CA ASP A 34 -21.61 25.70 63.50
C ASP A 34 -20.15 26.16 63.36
N SER A 35 -19.80 27.12 64.22
CA SER A 35 -18.47 27.60 64.56
C SER A 35 -17.92 28.85 63.84
N GLU A 36 -17.56 29.80 64.69
CA GLU A 36 -17.23 31.20 64.50
C GLU A 36 -15.77 31.46 64.07
N ASN A 37 -15.56 32.67 63.49
CA ASN A 37 -14.41 33.58 63.60
C ASN A 37 -12.96 33.08 63.39
N GLY A 38 -12.32 33.55 62.30
CA GLY A 38 -10.85 33.57 62.09
C GLY A 38 -10.45 34.45 60.89
N PRO A 39 -9.26 35.08 60.87
CA PRO A 39 -8.97 36.23 59.99
C PRO A 39 -8.65 35.85 58.54
N ARG A 40 -9.10 36.69 57.61
CA ARG A 40 -8.82 36.63 56.16
C ARG A 40 -7.31 36.64 55.89
N GLN A 41 -6.82 35.57 55.25
CA GLN A 41 -5.50 35.50 54.63
C GLN A 41 -5.66 35.22 53.14
N ASP A 42 -4.82 35.85 52.31
CA ASP A 42 -4.84 35.90 50.83
C ASP A 42 -5.20 34.56 50.14
N SER A 43 -6.48 34.36 49.85
CA SER A 43 -6.99 33.20 49.11
C SER A 43 -7.02 33.41 47.58
N SER A 44 -6.88 34.65 47.10
CA SER A 44 -7.02 34.99 45.68
C SER A 44 -5.89 34.45 44.81
N HIS A 45 -4.64 34.50 45.31
CA HIS A 45 -3.45 34.10 44.56
C HIS A 45 -3.31 32.57 44.45
N TYR A 46 -3.70 31.84 45.50
CA TYR A 46 -3.76 30.37 45.48
C TYR A 46 -4.93 29.86 44.63
N GLU A 47 -6.12 30.48 44.71
CA GLU A 47 -7.25 30.10 43.85
C GLU A 47 -7.02 30.42 42.36
N GLU A 48 -6.24 31.46 42.04
CA GLU A 48 -5.86 31.78 40.66
C GLU A 48 -4.78 30.83 40.13
N ALA A 49 -3.79 30.47 40.94
CA ALA A 49 -2.80 29.44 40.60
C ALA A 49 -3.44 28.06 40.43
N GLU A 50 -4.39 27.67 41.28
CA GLU A 50 -5.10 26.41 41.19
C GLU A 50 -6.09 26.40 40.00
N ARG A 51 -6.73 27.53 39.67
CA ARG A 51 -7.53 27.67 38.45
C ARG A 51 -6.69 27.63 37.18
N ASN A 52 -5.50 28.20 37.19
CA ASN A 52 -4.57 28.17 36.06
C ASN A 52 -3.94 26.77 35.89
N LEU A 53 -3.62 26.09 36.98
CA LEU A 53 -3.16 24.69 36.98
C LEU A 53 -4.30 23.76 36.50
N LYS A 54 -5.52 23.92 37.01
CA LYS A 54 -6.70 23.18 36.52
C LYS A 54 -6.99 23.50 35.06
N ARG A 55 -6.91 24.76 34.61
CA ARG A 55 -7.03 25.11 33.18
C ARG A 55 -5.91 24.50 32.33
N SER A 56 -4.68 24.46 32.81
CA SER A 56 -3.56 23.83 32.09
C SER A 56 -3.78 22.33 31.99
N ILE A 57 -4.08 21.66 33.10
CA ILE A 57 -4.34 20.21 33.15
C ILE A 57 -5.57 19.85 32.29
N PHE A 58 -6.63 20.64 32.31
CA PHE A 58 -7.82 20.41 31.47
C PHE A 58 -7.56 20.72 29.99
N ARG A 59 -6.76 21.75 29.68
CA ARG A 59 -6.31 22.07 28.30
C ARG A 59 -5.35 21.01 27.76
N ASP A 60 -4.56 20.39 28.63
CA ASP A 60 -3.68 19.29 28.28
C ASP A 60 -4.48 17.98 28.11
N SER A 61 -5.51 17.71 28.93
CA SER A 61 -6.39 16.53 28.77
C SER A 61 -7.16 16.55 27.44
N VAL A 62 -7.66 17.71 27.01
CA VAL A 62 -8.39 17.86 25.73
C VAL A 62 -7.47 17.66 24.52
N ARG A 63 -6.16 17.93 24.65
CA ARG A 63 -5.16 17.77 23.58
C ARG A 63 -4.87 16.31 23.23
N PHE A 64 -5.22 15.38 24.12
CA PHE A 64 -5.05 13.92 23.96
C PHE A 64 -6.38 13.19 23.71
N GLU A 65 -7.45 13.90 23.35
CA GLU A 65 -8.76 13.31 23.07
C GLU A 65 -9.18 13.49 21.59
N GLY A 66 -9.98 12.55 21.08
CA GLY A 66 -10.62 12.63 19.75
C GLY A 66 -9.64 12.65 18.56
N TRP A 67 -9.90 13.54 17.60
CA TRP A 67 -9.15 13.60 16.34
C TRP A 67 -7.69 14.07 16.51
N LYS A 68 -7.41 14.95 17.49
CA LYS A 68 -6.04 15.42 17.79
C LYS A 68 -5.15 14.29 18.31
N PHE A 69 -5.70 13.39 19.13
CA PHE A 69 -5.00 12.18 19.54
C PHE A 69 -4.59 11.32 18.35
N THR A 70 -5.42 11.25 17.31
CA THR A 70 -5.08 10.45 16.13
C THR A 70 -3.98 11.11 15.28
N VAL A 71 -3.98 12.44 15.18
CA VAL A 71 -2.85 13.18 14.55
C VAL A 71 -1.57 13.03 15.37
N LEU A 72 -1.65 13.03 16.70
CA LEU A 72 -0.52 12.74 17.58
C LEU A 72 0.01 11.32 17.36
N LEU A 73 -0.88 10.32 17.30
CA LEU A 73 -0.50 8.94 17.01
C LEU A 73 0.15 8.82 15.62
N ALA A 74 -0.34 9.57 14.63
CA ALA A 74 0.28 9.71 13.31
C ALA A 74 1.72 10.21 13.41
N PHE A 75 1.90 11.30 14.16
CA PHE A 75 3.20 11.93 14.37
C PHE A 75 4.17 11.00 15.10
N LEU A 76 3.73 10.35 16.20
CA LEU A 76 4.53 9.37 16.93
C LEU A 76 4.91 8.18 16.04
N THR A 77 3.99 7.69 15.21
CA THR A 77 4.29 6.63 14.23
C THR A 77 5.33 7.10 13.21
N SER A 78 5.20 8.33 12.70
CA SER A 78 6.18 8.96 11.79
C SER A 78 7.57 9.03 12.43
N LEU A 79 7.64 9.39 13.72
CA LEU A 79 8.89 9.42 14.49
C LEU A 79 9.48 8.03 14.69
N VAL A 80 8.68 7.01 15.01
CA VAL A 80 9.15 5.63 15.13
C VAL A 80 9.79 5.17 13.82
N VAL A 81 9.11 5.39 12.69
CA VAL A 81 9.66 5.07 11.36
C VAL A 81 10.93 5.89 11.09
N LEU A 82 10.97 7.16 11.47
CA LEU A 82 12.13 8.02 11.26
C LEU A 82 13.35 7.52 12.05
N PHE A 83 13.18 7.28 13.35
CA PHE A 83 14.25 6.79 14.22
C PHE A 83 14.68 5.38 13.84
N PHE A 84 13.76 4.51 13.40
CA PHE A 84 14.11 3.21 12.85
C PHE A 84 15.05 3.36 11.64
N ASN A 85 14.68 4.17 10.65
CA ASN A 85 15.51 4.36 9.45
C ASN A 85 16.84 5.08 9.76
N ILE A 86 16.85 6.06 10.66
CA ILE A 86 18.08 6.73 11.10
C ILE A 86 18.99 5.76 11.87
N GLY A 87 18.43 5.01 12.83
CA GLY A 87 19.18 4.03 13.60
C GLY A 87 19.78 2.95 12.71
N PHE A 88 19.00 2.48 11.74
CA PHE A 88 19.46 1.54 10.73
C PHE A 88 20.58 2.14 9.86
N LEU A 89 20.43 3.38 9.40
CA LEU A 89 21.46 4.08 8.65
C LEU A 89 22.76 4.23 9.45
N LEU A 90 22.68 4.65 10.72
CA LEU A 90 23.83 4.78 11.61
C LEU A 90 24.50 3.44 11.88
N TYR A 91 23.72 2.37 12.04
CA TYR A 91 24.24 1.01 12.14
C TYR A 91 25.03 0.63 10.89
N THR A 92 24.47 0.84 9.70
CA THR A 92 25.16 0.53 8.43
C THR A 92 26.38 1.43 8.17
N ALA A 93 26.38 2.66 8.68
CA ALA A 93 27.51 3.59 8.55
C ALA A 93 28.67 3.25 9.49
N THR A 94 28.37 2.69 10.66
CA THR A 94 29.38 2.24 11.64
C THR A 94 29.91 0.84 11.36
N HIS A 95 29.22 0.07 10.53
CA HIS A 95 29.65 -1.23 10.03
C HIS A 95 29.83 -1.18 8.50
N PRO A 96 30.77 -0.37 8.00
CA PRO A 96 31.01 -0.26 6.57
C PRO A 96 31.45 -1.60 6.00
N ARG A 97 30.97 -1.88 4.78
CA ARG A 97 31.29 -3.08 4.00
C ARG A 97 32.80 -3.25 3.86
N HIS A 98 33.32 -4.41 4.26
CA HIS A 98 34.58 -4.93 3.74
C HIS A 98 34.23 -5.91 2.63
N ASP A 99 34.24 -5.43 1.39
CA ASP A 99 34.29 -6.37 0.26
C ASP A 99 35.52 -7.25 0.44
N ASN A 100 35.37 -8.56 0.22
CA ASN A 100 36.55 -9.39 0.08
C ASN A 100 37.22 -9.01 -1.26
N LEU A 101 38.15 -8.06 -1.20
CA LEU A 101 38.87 -7.55 -2.38
C LEU A 101 39.57 -8.67 -3.16
N GLU A 102 39.89 -9.81 -2.52
CA GLU A 102 40.47 -10.99 -3.18
C GLU A 102 39.57 -11.55 -4.28
N LEU A 103 38.26 -11.33 -4.21
CA LEU A 103 37.29 -11.75 -5.23
C LEU A 103 37.23 -10.79 -6.42
N TYR A 104 37.96 -9.68 -6.40
CA TYR A 104 37.96 -8.68 -7.47
C TYR A 104 39.29 -8.67 -8.20
N SER A 105 39.27 -8.24 -9.46
CA SER A 105 40.49 -8.11 -10.26
C SER A 105 41.48 -7.13 -9.63
N ALA A 106 42.79 -7.33 -9.87
CA ALA A 106 43.83 -6.45 -9.34
C ALA A 106 43.62 -4.97 -9.75
N GLN A 107 43.07 -4.73 -10.94
CA GLN A 107 42.67 -3.40 -11.41
C GLN A 107 41.61 -2.79 -10.50
N TYR A 108 40.54 -3.54 -10.21
CA TYR A 108 39.47 -3.07 -9.31
C TYR A 108 39.97 -2.82 -7.89
N GLN A 109 40.86 -3.69 -7.37
CA GLN A 109 41.48 -3.48 -6.07
C GLN A 109 42.24 -2.15 -6.01
N SER A 110 42.98 -1.81 -7.07
CA SER A 110 43.68 -0.53 -7.19
C SER A 110 42.71 0.64 -7.24
N ASP A 111 41.66 0.58 -8.07
CA ASP A 111 40.66 1.65 -8.18
C ASP A 111 39.83 1.82 -6.88
N TYR A 112 39.58 0.74 -6.14
CA TYR A 112 38.95 0.76 -4.82
C TYR A 112 39.84 1.47 -3.79
N SER A 113 41.14 1.18 -3.78
CA SER A 113 42.11 1.86 -2.89
C SER A 113 42.22 3.36 -3.15
N GLN A 114 41.88 3.80 -4.36
CA GLN A 114 41.81 5.20 -4.78
C GLN A 114 40.43 5.85 -4.53
N GLY A 115 39.48 5.14 -3.92
CA GLY A 115 38.15 5.65 -3.56
C GLY A 115 37.15 5.76 -4.72
N LYS A 116 37.45 5.19 -5.91
CA LYS A 116 36.57 5.29 -7.09
C LYS A 116 35.30 4.43 -7.01
N HIS A 117 35.31 3.38 -6.19
CA HIS A 117 34.25 2.37 -6.12
C HIS A 117 33.49 2.32 -4.79
N HIS A 118 33.42 3.43 -4.04
CA HIS A 118 32.56 3.52 -2.85
C HIS A 118 31.07 3.45 -3.23
N THR A 119 30.59 2.24 -3.53
CA THR A 119 29.18 1.96 -3.72
C THR A 119 28.47 2.08 -2.38
N ARG A 120 27.44 2.91 -2.33
CA ARG A 120 26.73 3.29 -1.09
C ARG A 120 25.79 2.19 -0.55
N ASN A 121 25.86 0.96 -1.07
CA ASN A 121 24.94 -0.11 -0.70
C ASN A 121 25.62 -1.08 0.29
N THR A 122 24.96 -1.32 1.42
CA THR A 122 25.50 -2.14 2.51
C THR A 122 24.92 -3.54 2.46
N VAL A 123 25.76 -4.56 2.65
CA VAL A 123 25.32 -5.95 2.82
C VAL A 123 24.92 -6.16 4.28
N LEU A 124 23.67 -6.52 4.52
CA LEU A 124 23.14 -6.80 5.85
C LEU A 124 23.41 -8.24 6.28
N TYR A 125 23.32 -9.15 5.32
CA TYR A 125 23.56 -10.57 5.51
C TYR A 125 24.04 -11.18 4.19
N GLU A 126 25.03 -12.07 4.27
CA GLU A 126 25.52 -12.87 3.15
C GLU A 126 25.57 -14.34 3.59
N GLY A 127 25.03 -15.23 2.76
CA GLY A 127 25.00 -16.65 3.05
C GLY A 127 24.00 -17.41 2.16
N ASP A 128 23.36 -18.41 2.76
CA ASP A 128 22.39 -19.26 2.09
C ASP A 128 21.18 -18.49 1.55
N CYS A 129 20.75 -18.84 0.33
CA CYS A 129 19.69 -18.14 -0.38
C CYS A 129 18.31 -18.31 0.26
N GLU A 130 18.01 -19.45 0.89
CA GLU A 130 16.74 -19.66 1.60
C GLU A 130 16.67 -18.77 2.85
N MET A 131 17.79 -18.64 3.56
CA MET A 131 17.86 -17.74 4.72
C MET A 131 17.72 -16.26 4.32
N VAL A 132 18.43 -15.83 3.26
CA VAL A 132 18.30 -14.46 2.71
C VAL A 132 16.86 -14.17 2.30
N HIS A 133 16.22 -15.11 1.59
CA HIS A 133 14.84 -14.95 1.14
C HIS A 133 13.85 -14.83 2.31
N ARG A 134 14.02 -15.65 3.37
CA ARG A 134 13.21 -15.56 4.60
C ARG A 134 13.39 -14.22 5.31
N LEU A 135 14.63 -13.73 5.43
CA LEU A 135 14.90 -12.42 6.01
C LEU A 135 14.28 -11.29 5.17
N SER A 136 14.42 -11.36 3.85
CA SER A 136 13.83 -10.43 2.89
C SER A 136 12.31 -10.32 3.08
N ILE A 137 11.59 -11.45 3.14
CA ILE A 137 10.16 -11.49 3.45
C ILE A 137 9.85 -10.79 4.79
N GLY A 138 10.64 -11.08 5.84
CA GLY A 138 10.47 -10.46 7.16
C GLY A 138 10.62 -8.94 7.13
N PHE A 139 11.64 -8.42 6.46
CA PHE A 139 11.84 -6.98 6.29
C PHE A 139 10.71 -6.33 5.47
N HIS A 140 10.27 -6.96 4.38
CA HIS A 140 9.14 -6.45 3.60
C HIS A 140 7.84 -6.41 4.42
N LEU A 141 7.57 -7.42 5.26
CA LEU A 141 6.41 -7.41 6.16
C LEU A 141 6.49 -6.26 7.17
N LEU A 142 7.66 -6.05 7.79
CA LEU A 142 7.89 -4.96 8.73
C LEU A 142 7.70 -3.59 8.06
N VAL A 143 8.31 -3.38 6.89
CA VAL A 143 8.21 -2.14 6.12
C VAL A 143 6.77 -1.85 5.70
N ASN A 144 6.04 -2.85 5.20
CA ASN A 144 4.64 -2.71 4.84
C ASN A 144 3.75 -2.40 6.05
N LEU A 145 4.01 -3.02 7.21
CA LEU A 145 3.31 -2.73 8.46
C LEU A 145 3.51 -1.27 8.89
N LEU A 146 4.76 -0.81 8.93
CA LEU A 146 5.13 0.56 9.28
C LEU A 146 4.50 1.58 8.30
N SER A 147 4.54 1.29 7.00
CA SER A 147 3.95 2.14 5.95
C SER A 147 2.44 2.22 6.09
N THR A 148 1.77 1.09 6.34
CA THR A 148 0.31 1.03 6.51
C THR A 148 -0.15 1.81 7.74
N ALA A 149 0.57 1.67 8.86
CA ALA A 149 0.30 2.44 10.08
C ALA A 149 0.37 3.95 9.81
N LEU A 150 1.40 4.39 9.06
CA LEU A 150 1.62 5.79 8.69
C LEU A 150 0.53 6.36 7.74
N LEU A 151 -0.05 5.51 6.88
CA LEU A 151 -1.13 5.88 5.96
C LEU A 151 -2.48 6.01 6.65
N SER A 152 -2.78 5.13 7.60
CA SER A 152 -4.06 5.11 8.34
C SER A 152 -4.37 6.46 9.02
N ALA A 153 -3.33 7.18 9.42
CA ALA A 153 -3.41 8.38 10.20
C ALA A 153 -3.58 9.69 9.37
N SER A 154 -3.61 9.60 8.04
CA SER A 154 -3.65 10.76 7.12
C SER A 154 -5.08 11.14 6.62
N ASN A 155 -6.14 10.59 7.22
CA ASN A 155 -7.53 10.72 6.72
C ASN A 155 -8.36 11.86 7.33
N PHE A 156 -7.74 12.90 7.92
CA PHE A 156 -8.47 13.91 8.70
C PHE A 156 -8.71 15.25 7.98
N GLY A 157 -9.95 15.74 8.09
CA GLY A 157 -10.24 17.17 8.18
C GLY A 157 -11.31 17.70 7.22
N MET A 158 -12.44 18.17 7.76
CA MET A 158 -13.24 19.27 7.20
C MET A 158 -14.12 19.96 8.28
N GLU A 159 -14.23 21.28 8.16
CA GLU A 159 -15.09 22.17 8.95
C GLU A 159 -16.22 22.67 8.04
N ILE A 160 -17.48 22.66 8.51
CA ILE A 160 -18.67 22.74 7.65
C ILE A 160 -19.39 24.10 7.72
N ASP A 161 -19.12 24.93 8.72
CA ASP A 161 -20.05 26.01 9.07
C ASP A 161 -20.03 27.22 8.12
N LEU A 162 -18.98 27.38 7.30
CA LEU A 162 -18.85 28.51 6.35
C LEU A 162 -19.30 28.21 4.91
N VAL A 163 -19.62 26.96 4.56
CA VAL A 163 -19.88 26.58 3.15
C VAL A 163 -21.36 26.67 2.76
N HIS A 164 -22.29 26.49 3.72
CA HIS A 164 -23.74 26.49 3.46
C HIS A 164 -24.31 27.86 3.06
N GLN A 165 -23.72 28.97 3.52
CA GLN A 165 -24.17 30.33 3.18
C GLN A 165 -24.07 30.66 1.67
N SER A 166 -23.28 29.87 0.92
CA SER A 166 -23.11 29.97 -0.54
C SER A 166 -23.92 28.95 -1.35
N GLY A 167 -24.78 28.13 -0.71
CA GLY A 167 -25.54 27.07 -1.38
C GLY A 167 -24.69 25.86 -1.81
N GLN A 168 -23.50 25.69 -1.24
CA GLN A 168 -22.60 24.58 -1.54
C GLN A 168 -22.66 23.50 -0.46
N TRP A 169 -22.43 22.23 -0.82
CA TRP A 169 -22.35 21.10 0.12
C TRP A 169 -20.99 20.41 0.08
N LEU A 170 -20.67 19.78 1.21
CA LEU A 170 -19.48 18.96 1.42
C LEU A 170 -19.87 17.49 1.62
N ASP A 171 -18.91 16.61 1.37
CA ASP A 171 -19.05 15.18 1.63
C ASP A 171 -18.58 14.83 3.05
N ILE A 172 -19.49 14.38 3.92
CA ILE A 172 -19.21 13.99 5.30
C ILE A 172 -18.84 12.52 5.41
N GLY A 173 -17.77 12.21 6.16
CA GLY A 173 -17.39 10.85 6.54
C GLY A 173 -16.94 9.93 5.41
N VAL A 174 -16.67 10.48 4.22
CA VAL A 174 -16.16 9.73 3.06
C VAL A 174 -14.88 10.38 2.54
N PRO A 175 -13.83 9.61 2.25
CA PRO A 175 -12.63 10.12 1.58
C PRO A 175 -13.00 10.67 0.19
N GLY A 176 -12.71 11.95 -0.07
CA GLY A 176 -13.08 12.61 -1.32
C GLY A 176 -12.21 13.83 -1.65
N VAL A 177 -11.66 13.85 -2.87
CA VAL A 177 -10.79 14.95 -3.36
C VAL A 177 -11.58 16.24 -3.65
N ARG A 178 -12.90 16.14 -3.88
CA ARG A 178 -13.77 17.31 -4.13
C ARG A 178 -13.80 18.27 -2.94
N ASN A 179 -13.72 17.70 -1.75
CA ASN A 179 -13.67 18.43 -0.49
C ASN A 179 -12.40 19.29 -0.42
N LEU A 180 -11.26 18.75 -0.85
CA LEU A 180 -9.95 19.39 -0.81
C LEU A 180 -9.93 20.75 -1.52
N PHE A 181 -10.49 20.84 -2.73
CA PHE A 181 -10.49 22.09 -3.51
C PHE A 181 -11.48 23.16 -3.01
N ARG A 182 -12.20 22.89 -1.91
CA ARG A 182 -13.21 23.79 -1.34
C ARG A 182 -12.87 24.27 0.07
N VAL A 183 -11.80 23.75 0.69
CA VAL A 183 -11.30 24.23 2.00
C VAL A 183 -10.37 25.42 1.79
N SER A 184 -10.03 26.12 2.87
CA SER A 184 -8.97 27.12 2.88
C SER A 184 -7.69 26.63 2.17
N ARG A 185 -7.07 27.54 1.40
CA ARG A 185 -5.86 27.23 0.61
C ARG A 185 -4.74 26.62 1.47
N LYS A 186 -4.57 27.09 2.71
CA LYS A 186 -3.59 26.56 3.66
C LYS A 186 -3.80 25.08 3.97
N ARG A 187 -5.02 24.67 4.33
CA ARG A 187 -5.36 23.26 4.64
C ARG A 187 -5.23 22.36 3.40
N SER A 188 -5.60 22.89 2.24
CA SER A 188 -5.48 22.18 0.96
C SER A 188 -4.02 21.88 0.60
N ILE A 189 -3.12 22.86 0.77
CA ILE A 189 -1.68 22.71 0.54
C ILE A 189 -1.10 21.67 1.51
N LEU A 190 -1.40 21.76 2.80
CA LEU A 190 -0.88 20.82 3.80
C LEU A 190 -1.27 19.37 3.49
N TRP A 191 -2.52 19.14 3.08
CA TRP A 191 -2.98 17.79 2.73
C TRP A 191 -2.37 17.28 1.41
N LEU A 192 -2.24 18.13 0.39
CA LEU A 192 -1.52 17.77 -0.85
C LEU A 192 -0.05 17.44 -0.56
N SER A 193 0.61 18.22 0.30
CA SER A 193 1.96 17.97 0.76
C SER A 193 2.07 16.64 1.50
N LEU A 194 1.14 16.32 2.41
CA LEU A 194 1.10 15.00 3.09
C LEU A 194 0.93 13.84 2.10
N GLY A 195 0.09 14.01 1.07
CA GLY A 195 -0.09 13.03 0.00
C GLY A 195 1.19 12.83 -0.81
N PHE A 196 1.81 13.92 -1.26
CA PHE A 196 3.08 13.88 -1.99
C PHE A 196 4.21 13.27 -1.16
N LEU A 197 4.32 13.65 0.12
CA LEU A 197 5.33 13.13 1.03
C LEU A 197 5.14 11.63 1.34
N SER A 198 3.99 11.06 1.02
CA SER A 198 3.71 9.64 1.18
C SER A 198 4.13 8.79 -0.04
N LEU A 199 4.45 9.40 -1.19
CA LEU A 199 4.76 8.68 -2.43
C LEU A 199 5.98 7.75 -2.32
N PRO A 200 7.13 8.16 -1.73
CA PRO A 200 8.29 7.26 -1.65
C PRO A 200 8.06 6.01 -0.81
N PHE A 201 7.16 6.08 0.18
CA PHE A 201 6.78 4.91 0.98
C PHE A 201 6.08 3.85 0.13
N HIS A 202 5.31 4.27 -0.87
CA HIS A 202 4.66 3.34 -1.80
C HIS A 202 5.58 2.85 -2.92
N LEU A 203 6.47 3.72 -3.41
CA LEU A 203 7.25 3.45 -4.63
C LEU A 203 8.65 2.90 -4.38
N MET A 204 9.24 3.14 -3.21
CA MET A 204 10.65 2.84 -2.99
C MET A 204 10.92 2.11 -1.69
N TYR A 205 10.13 2.36 -0.65
CA TYR A 205 10.46 1.85 0.68
C TYR A 205 10.46 0.32 0.76
N ASN A 206 9.58 -0.34 0.01
CA ASN A 206 9.60 -1.79 -0.13
C ASN A 206 10.88 -2.35 -0.77
N SER A 207 11.68 -1.54 -1.46
CA SER A 207 12.96 -1.96 -2.04
C SER A 207 14.16 -1.26 -1.38
N ALA A 208 13.95 -0.63 -0.22
CA ALA A 208 15.05 -0.12 0.61
C ALA A 208 15.98 -1.26 1.06
N VAL A 209 15.41 -2.45 1.27
CA VAL A 209 16.10 -3.71 1.45
C VAL A 209 15.76 -4.60 0.25
N TYR A 210 16.77 -5.20 -0.38
CA TYR A 210 16.60 -6.05 -1.55
C TYR A 210 17.60 -7.21 -1.53
N GLU A 211 17.27 -8.31 -2.19
CA GLU A 211 18.16 -9.46 -2.32
C GLU A 211 18.93 -9.42 -3.64
N THR A 212 20.15 -9.95 -3.62
CA THR A 212 20.93 -10.24 -4.83
C THR A 212 21.53 -11.63 -4.74
N THR A 213 21.65 -12.31 -5.87
CA THR A 213 22.19 -13.66 -5.94
C THR A 213 23.51 -13.70 -6.70
N ALA A 214 24.53 -14.33 -6.12
CA ALA A 214 25.75 -14.66 -6.86
C ALA A 214 25.50 -15.77 -7.89
N VAL A 215 26.02 -15.56 -9.08
CA VAL A 215 25.90 -16.47 -10.22
C VAL A 215 27.25 -16.63 -10.88
N TYR A 216 27.58 -17.87 -11.26
CA TYR A 216 28.91 -18.25 -11.71
C TYR A 216 28.89 -18.65 -13.19
N ALA A 217 29.84 -18.12 -13.94
CA ALA A 217 30.28 -18.76 -15.18
C ALA A 217 31.02 -20.04 -14.82
N TYR A 218 30.92 -21.05 -15.69
CA TYR A 218 31.52 -22.35 -15.41
C TYR A 218 32.17 -22.97 -16.62
N ASP A 219 33.21 -23.76 -16.35
CA ASP A 219 33.98 -24.48 -17.36
C ASP A 219 33.49 -25.92 -17.50
N VAL A 220 33.36 -26.37 -18.75
CA VAL A 220 32.94 -27.72 -19.14
C VAL A 220 34.12 -28.45 -19.77
N PHE A 221 34.48 -29.58 -19.18
CA PHE A 221 35.52 -30.49 -19.66
C PHE A 221 34.93 -31.87 -19.93
N ALA A 222 35.57 -32.65 -20.79
CA ALA A 222 35.21 -34.06 -21.03
C ALA A 222 36.45 -34.94 -20.98
N GLY A 223 36.33 -36.15 -20.43
CA GLY A 223 37.39 -37.14 -20.43
C GLY A 223 37.14 -38.28 -19.45
N PRO A 224 38.10 -39.17 -19.26
CA PRO A 224 37.95 -40.34 -18.42
C PRO A 224 37.98 -39.95 -16.94
N ALA A 225 37.44 -40.83 -16.07
CA ALA A 225 37.48 -40.60 -14.63
C ALA A 225 38.94 -40.48 -14.13
N PRO A 226 39.31 -39.41 -13.41
CA PRO A 226 40.66 -39.28 -12.86
C PRO A 226 40.99 -40.40 -11.88
N LEU A 227 42.14 -41.03 -12.05
CA LEU A 227 42.63 -42.06 -11.12
C LEU A 227 43.49 -41.41 -10.03
N PRO A 228 43.39 -41.82 -8.75
CA PRO A 228 44.19 -41.24 -7.65
C PRO A 228 45.71 -41.32 -7.85
N GLN A 229 46.18 -42.27 -8.67
CA GLN A 229 47.61 -42.50 -8.96
C GLN A 229 48.10 -41.74 -10.20
N MET A 230 47.21 -41.01 -10.88
CA MET A 230 47.54 -40.33 -12.12
C MET A 230 48.28 -39.02 -11.86
N ASP A 231 49.48 -38.89 -12.44
CA ASP A 231 50.25 -37.65 -12.36
C ASP A 231 49.75 -36.64 -13.41
N TRP A 232 49.53 -35.40 -12.96
CA TRP A 232 49.15 -34.26 -13.78
C TRP A 232 50.07 -34.06 -14.99
N THR A 233 51.37 -34.36 -14.86
CA THR A 233 52.35 -34.19 -15.95
C THR A 233 52.02 -35.01 -17.20
N ASN A 234 51.27 -36.10 -17.06
CA ASN A 234 50.85 -36.96 -18.16
C ASN A 234 49.49 -36.55 -18.74
N VAL A 235 48.75 -35.69 -18.05
CA VAL A 235 47.42 -35.25 -18.46
C VAL A 235 47.52 -34.28 -19.62
N ARG A 236 46.80 -34.57 -20.71
CA ARG A 236 46.76 -33.73 -21.91
C ARG A 236 45.38 -33.10 -22.07
N LEU A 237 45.30 -31.80 -21.91
CA LEU A 237 44.10 -31.03 -22.24
C LEU A 237 44.14 -30.65 -23.72
N THR A 238 43.20 -31.20 -24.49
CA THR A 238 43.02 -30.98 -25.92
C THR A 238 41.89 -29.99 -26.18
N ASN A 239 41.83 -29.49 -27.43
CA ASN A 239 40.86 -28.55 -28.02
C ASN A 239 41.35 -27.09 -28.18
N THR A 240 40.93 -26.47 -29.29
CA THR A 240 41.42 -25.19 -29.84
C THR A 240 40.99 -23.98 -29.01
N ILE A 241 41.92 -23.50 -28.18
CA ILE A 241 41.80 -22.20 -27.53
C ILE A 241 42.75 -21.22 -28.23
N LEU A 242 42.43 -19.93 -28.26
CA LEU A 242 43.43 -18.88 -28.47
C LEU A 242 44.59 -19.14 -27.50
N LEU A 243 45.85 -19.07 -27.98
CA LEU A 243 47.05 -19.33 -27.16
C LEU A 243 47.05 -18.58 -25.82
N SER A 244 46.40 -17.41 -25.77
CA SER A 244 46.28 -16.55 -24.58
C SER A 244 45.38 -17.09 -23.45
N GLN A 245 44.55 -18.11 -23.69
CA GLN A 245 43.61 -18.64 -22.68
C GLN A 245 43.98 -20.04 -22.17
N ILE A 246 44.98 -20.69 -22.78
CA ILE A 246 45.39 -22.06 -22.45
C ILE A 246 45.82 -22.18 -20.98
N GLU A 247 46.72 -21.30 -20.53
CA GLU A 247 47.24 -21.34 -19.15
C GLU A 247 46.13 -21.21 -18.09
N VAL A 248 45.12 -20.38 -18.36
CA VAL A 248 43.99 -20.17 -17.45
C VAL A 248 43.12 -21.41 -17.37
N LYS A 249 42.78 -22.01 -18.52
CA LYS A 249 41.93 -23.21 -18.58
C LYS A 249 42.63 -24.47 -18.07
N GLU A 250 43.93 -24.57 -18.31
CA GLU A 250 44.75 -25.62 -17.74
C GLU A 250 44.77 -25.54 -16.20
N LYS A 251 44.89 -24.33 -15.65
CA LYS A 251 44.80 -24.11 -14.20
C LYS A 251 43.41 -24.49 -13.65
N THR A 252 42.32 -24.01 -14.25
CA THR A 252 40.96 -24.33 -13.76
C THR A 252 40.67 -25.82 -13.85
N PHE A 253 41.11 -26.49 -14.93
CA PHE A 253 40.99 -27.93 -15.06
C PHE A 253 41.81 -28.69 -14.02
N ARG A 254 43.05 -28.27 -13.75
CA ARG A 254 43.90 -28.88 -12.72
C ARG A 254 43.25 -28.89 -11.34
N ASP A 255 42.60 -27.79 -10.98
CA ASP A 255 41.91 -27.68 -9.69
C ASP A 255 40.77 -28.72 -9.60
N LEU A 256 39.96 -28.86 -10.66
CA LEU A 256 38.89 -29.88 -10.71
C LEU A 256 39.44 -31.31 -10.75
N PHE A 257 40.51 -31.54 -11.52
CA PHE A 257 41.17 -32.84 -11.61
C PHE A 257 41.68 -33.30 -10.24
N ASN A 258 42.31 -32.41 -9.48
CA ASN A 258 42.80 -32.71 -8.14
C ASN A 258 41.64 -33.02 -7.17
N LEU A 259 40.53 -32.29 -7.25
CA LEU A 259 39.33 -32.59 -6.45
C LEU A 259 38.75 -33.96 -6.79
N ALA A 260 38.70 -34.31 -8.07
CA ALA A 260 38.21 -35.60 -8.55
C ALA A 260 39.14 -36.74 -8.14
N ALA A 261 40.46 -36.60 -8.32
CA ALA A 261 41.46 -37.60 -7.95
C ALA A 261 41.51 -37.87 -6.44
N ASN A 262 41.26 -36.83 -5.62
CA ASN A 262 41.15 -36.95 -4.16
C ASN A 262 39.79 -37.49 -3.69
N GLY A 263 38.82 -37.70 -4.60
CA GLY A 263 37.48 -38.18 -4.27
C GLY A 263 36.59 -37.16 -3.55
N THR A 264 36.93 -35.86 -3.61
CA THR A 264 36.16 -34.78 -2.98
C THR A 264 35.30 -33.98 -3.97
N ALA A 265 35.41 -34.26 -5.27
CA ALA A 265 34.49 -33.71 -6.27
C ALA A 265 33.07 -34.26 -6.07
N GLY A 266 32.06 -33.41 -6.26
CA GLY A 266 30.66 -33.83 -6.25
C GLY A 266 30.41 -34.81 -7.39
N HIS A 267 29.69 -35.90 -7.11
CA HIS A 267 29.34 -36.91 -8.10
C HIS A 267 27.86 -36.79 -8.45
N LEU A 268 27.55 -36.44 -9.68
CA LEU A 268 26.18 -36.33 -10.18
C LEU A 268 25.91 -37.40 -11.23
N GLN A 269 24.84 -38.17 -11.06
CA GLN A 269 24.35 -39.05 -12.13
C GLN A 269 23.94 -38.22 -13.35
N ALA A 270 23.87 -38.85 -14.53
CA ALA A 270 23.53 -38.13 -15.77
C ALA A 270 22.26 -37.26 -15.67
N SER A 271 21.16 -37.78 -15.06
CA SER A 271 19.94 -36.98 -14.88
C SER A 271 20.13 -35.83 -13.89
N GLU A 272 20.87 -36.03 -12.80
CA GLU A 272 21.14 -35.01 -11.79
C GLU A 272 22.06 -33.91 -12.35
N CYS A 273 23.00 -34.30 -13.22
CA CYS A 273 23.86 -33.37 -13.93
C CYS A 273 23.06 -32.45 -14.84
N VAL A 274 22.11 -33.01 -15.63
CA VAL A 274 21.21 -32.18 -16.44
C VAL A 274 20.37 -31.27 -15.55
N ASP A 275 19.77 -31.79 -14.48
CA ASP A 275 18.94 -30.97 -13.57
C ASP A 275 19.75 -29.85 -12.88
N GLY A 276 21.03 -30.10 -12.57
CA GLY A 276 21.94 -29.13 -11.94
C GLY A 276 22.50 -28.07 -12.88
N PHE A 277 22.55 -28.32 -14.19
CA PHE A 277 23.08 -27.37 -15.19
C PHE A 277 22.01 -26.77 -16.11
N ALA A 278 20.81 -27.33 -16.20
CA ALA A 278 19.67 -26.82 -16.97
C ALA A 278 18.99 -25.61 -16.27
N GLN A 279 19.79 -24.64 -15.83
CA GLN A 279 19.33 -23.44 -15.15
C GLN A 279 19.91 -22.18 -15.80
N THR A 280 19.11 -21.12 -15.85
CA THR A 280 19.52 -19.82 -16.41
C THR A 280 20.73 -19.23 -15.69
N PHE A 281 20.71 -19.32 -14.36
CA PHE A 281 21.72 -18.74 -13.49
C PHE A 281 22.29 -19.85 -12.62
N GLN A 282 23.53 -20.26 -12.91
CA GLN A 282 24.24 -21.27 -12.14
C GLN A 282 24.70 -20.70 -10.80
N LYS A 283 24.20 -21.27 -9.69
CA LYS A 283 24.46 -20.79 -8.32
C LYS A 283 25.31 -21.74 -7.47
N ALA A 284 25.53 -22.96 -7.96
CA ALA A 284 26.06 -24.07 -7.16
C ALA A 284 27.35 -24.67 -7.71
N TYR A 285 27.64 -24.53 -9.01
CA TYR A 285 28.80 -25.19 -9.63
C TYR A 285 29.64 -24.21 -10.47
N SER A 286 30.96 -24.26 -10.31
CA SER A 286 31.93 -23.49 -11.13
C SER A 286 32.57 -24.29 -12.24
N LYS A 287 32.62 -25.62 -12.12
CA LYS A 287 33.33 -26.49 -13.07
C LYS A 287 32.64 -27.85 -13.15
N VAL A 288 32.66 -28.44 -14.34
CA VAL A 288 32.14 -29.78 -14.58
C VAL A 288 33.06 -30.59 -15.50
N LEU A 289 33.33 -31.83 -15.11
CA LEU A 289 33.98 -32.85 -15.92
C LEU A 289 32.93 -33.89 -16.29
N LEU A 290 32.64 -33.96 -17.59
CA LEU A 290 31.80 -34.98 -18.20
C LEU A 290 32.63 -36.25 -18.34
N VAL A 291 32.28 -37.28 -17.58
CA VAL A 291 33.03 -38.54 -17.60
C VAL A 291 32.59 -39.37 -18.80
N THR A 292 33.58 -39.75 -19.62
CA THR A 292 33.39 -40.49 -20.87
C THR A 292 34.61 -41.31 -21.21
N ASP A 293 34.38 -42.49 -21.80
CA ASP A 293 35.43 -43.35 -22.37
C ASP A 293 35.73 -43.02 -23.84
N ASP A 294 34.99 -42.11 -24.48
CA ASP A 294 35.07 -41.79 -25.93
C ASP A 294 36.26 -40.88 -26.32
N VAL A 295 37.34 -40.85 -25.53
CA VAL A 295 38.53 -40.03 -25.76
C VAL A 295 39.73 -40.84 -26.30
N LYS A 296 40.71 -40.13 -26.89
CA LYS A 296 41.94 -40.73 -27.46
C LYS A 296 42.96 -41.13 -26.38
N GLY A 297 42.56 -41.97 -25.43
CA GLY A 297 43.42 -42.49 -24.35
C GLY A 297 42.97 -42.04 -22.96
N ASN A 298 43.42 -42.78 -21.93
CA ASN A 298 43.03 -42.56 -20.54
C ASN A 298 43.61 -41.26 -19.92
N ASP A 299 44.51 -40.58 -20.63
CA ASP A 299 45.21 -39.36 -20.23
C ASP A 299 44.82 -38.12 -21.03
N SER A 300 43.89 -38.27 -21.98
CA SER A 300 43.42 -37.19 -22.84
C SER A 300 42.09 -36.64 -22.34
N TYR A 301 42.06 -35.34 -22.06
CA TYR A 301 40.86 -34.57 -21.72
C TYR A 301 40.60 -33.52 -22.78
N ALA A 302 39.36 -33.08 -22.92
CA ALA A 302 38.96 -32.05 -23.86
C ALA A 302 38.31 -30.88 -23.12
N TYR A 303 38.73 -29.66 -23.42
CA TYR A 303 37.96 -28.47 -23.07
C TYR A 303 36.79 -28.35 -24.05
N ILE A 304 35.56 -28.30 -23.54
CA ILE A 304 34.35 -28.27 -24.36
C ILE A 304 33.89 -26.82 -24.56
N TYR A 305 33.62 -26.12 -23.45
CA TYR A 305 33.03 -24.79 -23.47
C TYR A 305 33.17 -24.10 -22.11
N THR A 306 33.15 -22.76 -22.11
CA THR A 306 32.90 -21.96 -20.91
C THR A 306 31.52 -21.36 -21.05
N ASN A 307 30.60 -21.75 -20.18
CA ASN A 307 29.29 -21.14 -20.12
C ASN A 307 29.39 -19.81 -19.36
N PRO A 308 29.19 -18.65 -20.02
CA PRO A 308 29.29 -17.37 -19.34
C PRO A 308 28.09 -17.17 -18.38
N VAL A 309 28.21 -16.20 -17.48
CA VAL A 309 27.03 -15.69 -16.75
C VAL A 309 26.04 -15.14 -17.78
N PHE A 310 24.80 -15.64 -17.72
CA PHE A 310 23.75 -15.25 -18.64
C PHE A 310 23.55 -13.74 -18.62
N ASN A 311 23.75 -13.10 -19.77
CA ASN A 311 23.48 -11.68 -19.96
C ASN A 311 22.25 -11.52 -20.88
N PRO A 312 21.11 -11.07 -20.34
CA PRO A 312 19.90 -10.90 -21.15
C PRO A 312 20.05 -9.89 -22.29
N HIS A 313 20.99 -8.95 -22.23
CA HIS A 313 21.22 -7.97 -23.31
C HIS A 313 21.97 -8.58 -24.51
N GLU A 314 22.72 -9.66 -24.29
CA GLU A 314 23.42 -10.41 -25.35
C GLU A 314 22.52 -11.50 -25.93
N TYR A 315 21.42 -11.83 -25.23
CA TYR A 315 20.46 -12.84 -25.63
C TYR A 315 19.48 -12.30 -26.68
N LYS A 316 19.63 -12.74 -27.94
CA LYS A 316 18.57 -12.56 -28.95
C LYS A 316 17.63 -13.76 -28.87
N VAL A 317 16.33 -13.50 -28.82
CA VAL A 317 15.28 -14.53 -28.91
C VAL A 317 15.57 -15.43 -30.12
N GLY A 318 15.87 -16.71 -29.88
CA GLY A 318 16.24 -17.65 -30.92
C GLY A 318 17.74 -17.88 -31.14
N SER A 319 18.63 -17.41 -30.25
CA SER A 319 20.07 -17.71 -30.28
C SER A 319 20.59 -18.11 -28.89
N VAL A 320 21.64 -18.93 -28.86
CA VAL A 320 22.37 -19.51 -27.70
C VAL A 320 21.67 -19.34 -26.35
N GLY A 321 20.87 -20.35 -25.96
CA GLY A 321 20.27 -20.47 -24.63
C GLY A 321 21.29 -20.62 -23.49
N PRO A 322 20.87 -20.37 -22.23
CA PRO A 322 21.77 -20.25 -21.08
C PRO A 322 22.52 -21.53 -20.70
N TYR A 323 22.15 -22.67 -21.29
CA TYR A 323 22.75 -23.99 -21.04
C TYR A 323 22.83 -24.82 -22.34
N ASP A 324 23.06 -24.15 -23.47
CA ASP A 324 23.01 -24.78 -24.80
C ASP A 324 24.01 -25.92 -25.02
N TRP A 325 25.13 -25.89 -24.31
CA TRP A 325 26.14 -26.95 -24.35
C TRP A 325 25.61 -28.32 -23.90
N LEU A 326 24.49 -28.39 -23.16
CA LEU A 326 23.86 -29.66 -22.77
C LEU A 326 23.23 -30.41 -23.96
N CYS A 327 22.94 -29.71 -25.04
CA CYS A 327 22.31 -30.29 -26.22
C CYS A 327 23.36 -30.92 -27.17
N PRO A 328 23.08 -32.10 -27.79
CA PRO A 328 24.03 -32.82 -28.64
C PRO A 328 24.61 -32.01 -29.81
N GLY A 329 23.91 -30.97 -30.27
CA GLY A 329 24.33 -30.06 -31.35
C GLY A 329 24.41 -28.58 -30.96
N GLY A 330 24.39 -28.25 -29.67
CA GLY A 330 24.22 -26.87 -29.19
C GLY A 330 25.44 -25.95 -29.34
N LEU A 331 26.65 -26.50 -29.53
CA LEU A 331 27.84 -25.67 -29.76
C LEU A 331 28.00 -25.34 -31.25
N GLY A 332 27.68 -24.10 -31.62
CA GLY A 332 28.04 -23.52 -32.92
C GLY A 332 27.03 -23.73 -34.06
N ARG A 333 25.84 -24.27 -33.81
CA ARG A 333 24.74 -24.31 -34.79
C ARG A 333 23.67 -23.27 -34.45
N PRO A 334 23.45 -22.25 -35.29
CA PRO A 334 22.45 -21.20 -35.03
C PRO A 334 20.99 -21.70 -35.04
N ASP A 335 20.74 -22.91 -35.56
CA ASP A 335 19.38 -23.46 -35.73
C ASP A 335 18.90 -24.32 -34.53
N PHE A 336 19.74 -24.54 -33.50
CA PHE A 336 19.43 -25.46 -32.41
C PHE A 336 19.61 -24.78 -31.04
N ASN A 337 18.50 -24.31 -30.45
CA ASN A 337 18.49 -23.72 -29.11
C ASN A 337 18.08 -24.76 -28.07
N CYS A 338 18.87 -24.92 -27.02
CA CYS A 338 18.52 -25.81 -25.91
C CYS A 338 17.61 -25.05 -24.94
N ASN A 339 16.37 -25.52 -24.80
CA ASN A 339 15.38 -24.90 -23.92
C ASN A 339 14.77 -25.93 -22.97
N ILE A 340 13.87 -25.47 -22.10
CA ILE A 340 13.23 -26.37 -21.12
C ILE A 340 12.45 -27.52 -21.77
N SER A 341 11.92 -27.34 -22.99
CA SER A 341 11.26 -28.43 -23.74
C SER A 341 12.24 -29.45 -24.30
N SER A 342 13.53 -29.13 -24.39
CA SER A 342 14.58 -30.08 -24.78
C SER A 342 14.96 -31.01 -23.62
N ILE A 343 14.67 -30.63 -22.37
CA ILE A 343 15.05 -31.40 -21.17
C ILE A 343 14.39 -32.78 -21.13
N PRO A 344 13.08 -32.95 -21.38
CA PRO A 344 12.47 -34.28 -21.49
C PRO A 344 13.14 -35.18 -22.53
N ASP A 345 13.50 -34.62 -23.70
CA ASP A 345 14.17 -35.36 -24.77
C ASP A 345 15.58 -35.79 -24.33
N ILE A 346 16.34 -34.89 -23.71
CA ILE A 346 17.65 -35.21 -23.12
C ILE A 346 17.51 -36.31 -22.06
N LYS A 347 16.51 -36.20 -21.17
CA LYS A 347 16.23 -37.23 -20.16
C LYS A 347 15.88 -38.58 -20.81
N SER A 348 15.17 -38.58 -21.94
CA SER A 348 14.90 -39.82 -22.69
C SER A 348 16.19 -40.47 -23.22
N HIS A 349 17.12 -39.67 -23.75
CA HIS A 349 18.44 -40.16 -24.19
C HIS A 349 19.28 -40.71 -23.03
N ILE A 350 19.19 -40.10 -21.85
CA ILE A 350 19.83 -40.62 -20.63
C ILE A 350 19.25 -42.00 -20.27
N THR A 351 17.92 -42.14 -20.26
CA THR A 351 17.30 -43.45 -19.97
C THR A 351 17.64 -44.52 -21.01
N GLY A 352 17.87 -44.10 -22.26
CA GLY A 352 18.33 -44.97 -23.35
C GLY A 352 19.84 -45.21 -23.38
N ASN A 353 20.62 -44.67 -22.44
CA ASN A 353 22.09 -44.71 -22.43
C ASN A 353 22.75 -44.22 -23.75
N THR A 354 22.15 -43.19 -24.36
CA THR A 354 22.58 -42.58 -25.64
C THR A 354 22.79 -41.08 -25.50
N TRP A 355 22.96 -40.57 -24.28
CA TRP A 355 23.19 -39.15 -24.04
C TRP A 355 24.61 -38.75 -24.47
N THR A 356 24.69 -37.80 -25.40
CA THR A 356 25.95 -37.33 -25.94
C THR A 356 26.07 -35.81 -25.87
N ILE A 357 27.24 -35.30 -25.53
CA ILE A 357 27.57 -33.87 -25.56
C ILE A 357 28.80 -33.66 -26.43
N SER A 358 28.70 -32.81 -27.45
CA SER A 358 29.79 -32.52 -28.40
C SER A 358 30.43 -33.78 -29.03
N GLY A 359 29.62 -34.83 -29.21
CA GLY A 359 30.06 -36.11 -29.76
C GLY A 359 30.59 -37.14 -28.76
N TYR A 360 30.70 -36.79 -27.47
CA TYR A 360 31.11 -37.72 -26.40
C TYR A 360 29.89 -38.33 -25.72
N LYS A 361 29.83 -39.66 -25.57
CA LYS A 361 28.83 -40.34 -24.73
C LYS A 361 29.15 -40.14 -23.26
N ILE A 362 28.22 -39.56 -22.51
CA ILE A 362 28.46 -39.18 -21.11
C ILE A 362 27.81 -40.20 -20.17
N ASP A 363 28.59 -40.71 -19.22
CA ASP A 363 28.11 -41.65 -18.21
C ASP A 363 27.62 -40.92 -16.95
N TYR A 364 28.43 -40.00 -16.42
CA TYR A 364 28.12 -39.18 -15.25
C TYR A 364 28.97 -37.90 -15.22
N CYS A 365 28.72 -37.01 -14.26
CA CYS A 365 29.44 -35.76 -14.11
C CYS A 365 30.16 -35.67 -12.77
N LEU A 366 31.38 -35.15 -12.79
CA LEU A 366 32.11 -34.72 -11.60
C LEU A 366 32.14 -33.18 -11.56
N VAL A 367 31.79 -32.60 -10.42
CA VAL A 367 31.59 -31.16 -10.28
C VAL A 367 32.35 -30.56 -9.11
N GLU A 368 32.72 -29.30 -9.24
CA GLU A 368 33.15 -28.47 -8.11
C GLU A 368 31.91 -27.77 -7.52
N GLU A 369 31.52 -28.17 -6.31
CA GLU A 369 30.42 -27.56 -5.58
C GLU A 369 30.87 -26.28 -4.88
N LEU A 370 30.06 -25.24 -4.97
CA LEU A 370 30.31 -23.94 -4.36
C LEU A 370 29.27 -23.64 -3.29
N PRO A 371 29.67 -22.97 -2.20
CA PRO A 371 28.72 -22.46 -1.24
C PRO A 371 27.84 -21.39 -1.90
N GLN A 372 26.53 -21.46 -1.69
CA GLN A 372 25.60 -20.42 -2.15
C GLN A 372 25.96 -19.08 -1.50
N ARG A 373 25.99 -18.03 -2.33
CA ARG A 373 26.23 -16.64 -1.88
C ARG A 373 25.09 -15.75 -2.32
N CYS A 374 24.04 -15.72 -1.52
CA CYS A 374 23.01 -14.70 -1.63
C CYS A 374 23.28 -13.57 -0.62
N LYS A 375 22.96 -12.35 -1.01
CA LYS A 375 23.13 -11.15 -0.18
C LYS A 375 21.80 -10.47 0.03
N LEU A 376 21.52 -10.09 1.28
CA LEU A 376 20.51 -9.12 1.61
C LEU A 376 21.18 -7.75 1.67
N GLN A 377 20.83 -6.87 0.75
CA GLN A 377 21.43 -5.55 0.60
C GLN A 377 20.47 -4.44 1.02
N TYR A 378 21.08 -3.32 1.39
CA TYR A 378 20.40 -2.10 1.78
C TYR A 378 20.79 -0.96 0.85
N SER A 379 19.79 -0.26 0.31
CA SER A 379 19.96 0.92 -0.54
C SER A 379 20.01 2.19 0.30
N PHE A 380 21.20 2.79 0.38
CA PHE A 380 21.39 4.08 1.05
C PHE A 380 20.58 5.20 0.40
N THR A 381 20.60 5.29 -0.94
CA THR A 381 19.90 6.31 -1.71
C THR A 381 18.40 6.27 -1.44
N THR A 382 17.80 5.08 -1.54
CA THR A 382 16.37 4.89 -1.30
C THR A 382 15.98 5.27 0.12
N THR A 383 16.76 4.84 1.11
CA THR A 383 16.42 5.13 2.51
C THR A 383 16.64 6.58 2.88
N MET A 384 17.63 7.26 2.30
CA MET A 384 17.79 8.70 2.44
C MET A 384 16.57 9.47 1.91
N ILE A 385 16.05 9.09 0.75
CA ILE A 385 14.83 9.68 0.21
C ILE A 385 13.65 9.47 1.18
N VAL A 386 13.48 8.25 1.70
CA VAL A 386 12.43 7.93 2.69
C VAL A 386 12.58 8.78 3.96
N ILE A 387 13.80 8.93 4.49
CA ILE A 387 14.09 9.75 5.68
C ILE A 387 13.72 11.22 5.44
N ILE A 388 14.17 11.83 4.33
CA ILE A 388 13.89 13.23 4.00
C ILE A 388 12.38 13.49 3.93
N PHE A 389 11.65 12.61 3.24
CA PHE A 389 10.20 12.74 3.10
C PHE A 389 9.47 12.50 4.42
N ASN A 390 9.97 11.57 5.25
CA ASN A 390 9.42 11.33 6.59
C ASN A 390 9.62 12.54 7.53
N ILE A 391 10.78 13.21 7.47
CA ILE A 391 11.01 14.46 8.24
C ILE A 391 9.99 15.52 7.86
N GLY A 392 9.78 15.74 6.56
CA GLY A 392 8.77 16.68 6.08
C GLY A 392 7.36 16.29 6.57
N LYS A 393 7.03 15.00 6.53
CA LYS A 393 5.73 14.48 6.97
C LYS A 393 5.52 14.67 8.47
N ALA A 394 6.50 14.30 9.29
CA ALA A 394 6.48 14.50 10.73
C ALA A 394 6.34 15.99 11.09
N GLY A 395 7.06 16.88 10.39
CA GLY A 395 6.96 18.33 10.57
C GLY A 395 5.56 18.87 10.29
N ILE A 396 4.91 18.41 9.21
CA ILE A 396 3.53 18.82 8.89
C ILE A 396 2.53 18.27 9.93
N LEU A 397 2.67 17.00 10.35
CA LEU A 397 1.80 16.40 11.36
C LEU A 397 1.92 17.12 12.70
N PHE A 398 3.15 17.44 13.12
CA PHE A 398 3.41 18.24 14.31
C PHE A 398 2.77 19.64 14.21
N TYR A 399 2.92 20.30 13.06
CA TYR A 399 2.29 21.59 12.80
C TYR A 399 0.76 21.51 12.95
N ILE A 400 0.11 20.50 12.34
CA ILE A 400 -1.34 20.31 12.42
C ILE A 400 -1.77 20.06 13.87
N TRP A 401 -1.07 19.21 14.61
CA TRP A 401 -1.40 18.90 16.00
C TRP A 401 -1.27 20.12 16.92
N PHE A 402 -0.21 20.92 16.74
CA PHE A 402 0.07 22.06 17.62
C PHE A 402 -0.74 23.32 17.29
N HIS A 403 -0.90 23.66 16.02
CA HIS A 403 -1.47 24.96 15.61
C HIS A 403 -2.96 24.95 15.32
N THR A 404 -3.61 23.78 15.23
CA THR A 404 -5.05 23.74 14.97
C THR A 404 -5.82 23.98 16.29
N PRO A 405 -6.69 24.99 16.39
CA PRO A 405 -7.45 25.27 17.62
C PRO A 405 -8.35 24.11 18.06
N ASP A 406 -8.58 23.96 19.38
CA ASP A 406 -9.49 22.94 19.94
C ASP A 406 -10.97 23.21 19.60
N THR A 407 -11.31 24.45 19.22
CA THR A 407 -12.65 24.88 18.83
C THR A 407 -13.07 24.37 17.45
N ASP A 408 -12.12 24.01 16.60
CA ASP A 408 -12.37 23.53 15.24
C ASP A 408 -12.56 22.01 15.26
N THR A 409 -13.65 21.52 15.87
CA THR A 409 -13.95 20.08 15.83
C THR A 409 -14.40 19.68 14.42
N PRO A 410 -13.63 18.85 13.69
CA PRO A 410 -14.01 18.42 12.36
C PRO A 410 -15.21 17.49 12.42
N ILE A 411 -16.15 17.64 11.49
CA ILE A 411 -17.29 16.74 11.36
C ILE A 411 -16.83 15.52 10.54
N LEU A 412 -16.46 14.45 11.23
CA LEU A 412 -15.85 13.26 10.64
C LEU A 412 -16.87 12.16 10.36
N THR A 413 -17.99 12.13 11.07
CA THR A 413 -19.06 11.14 10.89
C THR A 413 -20.41 11.78 10.59
N ILE A 414 -21.33 10.98 10.04
CA ILE A 414 -22.73 11.38 9.92
C ILE A 414 -23.34 11.68 11.31
N GLY A 415 -22.91 10.98 12.36
CA GLY A 415 -23.41 11.27 13.71
C GLY A 415 -22.93 12.61 14.25
N ASP A 416 -21.68 13.01 13.97
CA ASP A 416 -21.19 14.37 14.29
C ASP A 416 -22.02 15.41 13.55
N ALA A 417 -22.35 15.16 12.28
CA ALA A 417 -23.17 16.06 11.48
C ALA A 417 -24.60 16.20 12.05
N ILE A 418 -25.27 15.08 12.34
CA ILE A 418 -26.61 15.09 12.95
C ILE A 418 -26.57 15.79 14.31
N ALA A 419 -25.57 15.50 15.15
CA ALA A 419 -25.43 16.13 16.45
C ALA A 419 -25.27 17.65 16.33
N THR A 420 -24.43 18.12 15.40
CA THR A 420 -24.23 19.55 15.14
C THR A 420 -25.51 20.20 14.64
N PHE A 421 -26.20 19.63 13.65
CA PHE A 421 -27.41 20.22 13.09
C PHE A 421 -28.62 20.14 14.03
N LEU A 422 -28.69 19.17 14.96
CA LEU A 422 -29.71 19.16 16.01
C LEU A 422 -29.48 20.25 17.05
N ARG A 423 -28.23 20.55 17.40
CA ARG A 423 -27.88 21.64 18.33
C ARG A 423 -28.03 23.01 17.68
N ARG A 424 -27.70 23.11 16.39
CA ARG A 424 -27.75 24.33 15.59
C ARG A 424 -28.36 24.03 14.23
N PRO A 425 -29.71 23.99 14.13
CA PRO A 425 -30.38 23.77 12.86
C PRO A 425 -30.03 24.87 11.84
N ASP A 426 -29.70 24.46 10.61
CA ASP A 426 -29.34 25.39 9.54
C ASP A 426 -30.59 25.91 8.82
N TRP A 427 -30.88 27.20 9.01
CA TRP A 427 -31.99 27.92 8.38
C TRP A 427 -32.02 27.79 6.85
N CYS A 428 -30.90 27.55 6.17
CA CYS A 428 -30.86 27.39 4.71
C CYS A 428 -31.55 26.10 4.22
N THR A 429 -31.77 25.12 5.12
CA THR A 429 -32.30 23.79 4.80
C THR A 429 -33.68 23.54 5.42
N GLU A 430 -34.25 24.56 6.05
CA GLU A 430 -35.57 24.55 6.66
C GLU A 430 -36.65 24.26 5.60
N GLY A 431 -37.60 23.38 5.92
CA GLY A 431 -38.67 22.97 5.01
C GLY A 431 -38.25 22.02 3.88
N GLY A 432 -37.05 21.42 3.95
CA GLY A 432 -36.54 20.42 3.01
C GLY A 432 -36.48 19.00 3.58
N CYS A 433 -37.39 18.59 4.47
CA CYS A 433 -37.23 17.36 5.26
C CYS A 433 -37.06 16.05 4.48
N LEU A 434 -37.45 16.01 3.21
CA LEU A 434 -37.34 14.84 2.33
C LEU A 434 -36.17 14.92 1.33
N LEU A 435 -35.26 15.87 1.52
CA LEU A 435 -34.15 16.13 0.60
C LEU A 435 -33.21 14.92 0.49
N SER A 436 -32.94 14.49 -0.74
CA SER A 436 -31.94 13.46 -1.05
C SER A 436 -30.70 14.08 -1.71
N HIS A 437 -29.55 13.41 -1.62
CA HIS A 437 -28.34 13.89 -2.30
C HIS A 437 -28.53 14.06 -3.82
N ASP A 438 -29.34 13.20 -4.45
CA ASP A 438 -29.61 13.30 -5.89
C ASP A 438 -30.43 14.56 -6.21
N ASN A 439 -31.45 14.90 -5.41
CA ASN A 439 -32.24 16.12 -5.58
C ASN A 439 -31.34 17.36 -5.47
N VAL A 440 -30.50 17.44 -4.43
CA VAL A 440 -29.53 18.52 -4.24
C VAL A 440 -28.63 18.69 -5.47
N ARG A 441 -28.17 17.58 -6.05
CA ARG A 441 -27.31 17.60 -7.23
C ARG A 441 -28.05 18.07 -8.48
N HIS A 442 -29.24 17.54 -8.75
CA HIS A 442 -30.04 17.92 -9.91
C HIS A 442 -30.45 19.39 -9.88
N LEU A 443 -30.85 19.90 -8.71
CA LEU A 443 -31.22 21.31 -8.53
C LEU A 443 -30.04 22.24 -8.80
N ARG A 444 -28.82 21.88 -8.34
CA ARG A 444 -27.61 22.65 -8.64
C ARG A 444 -27.29 22.65 -10.14
N ASP A 445 -27.30 21.47 -10.77
CA ASP A 445 -26.91 21.32 -12.17
C ASP A 445 -27.91 22.04 -13.11
N ALA A 446 -29.18 22.18 -12.70
CA ALA A 446 -30.22 22.88 -13.45
C ALA A 446 -30.21 24.41 -13.27
N SER A 447 -29.88 24.94 -12.08
CA SER A 447 -29.79 26.40 -11.88
C SER A 447 -28.89 26.79 -10.69
N PRO A 448 -27.62 27.14 -10.92
CA PRO A 448 -26.69 27.53 -9.86
C PRO A 448 -27.12 28.80 -9.10
N GLY A 449 -27.77 29.76 -9.77
CA GLY A 449 -28.17 31.05 -9.20
C GLY A 449 -29.52 31.05 -8.46
N ALA A 450 -30.46 30.16 -8.84
CA ALA A 450 -31.78 30.06 -8.21
C ALA A 450 -31.85 29.03 -7.08
N PHE A 451 -30.79 28.23 -6.89
CA PHE A 451 -30.68 27.18 -5.87
C PHE A 451 -31.00 27.70 -4.46
N LYS A 452 -30.53 28.91 -4.13
CA LYS A 452 -30.74 29.56 -2.82
C LYS A 452 -32.21 29.83 -2.51
N ASN A 453 -33.02 30.17 -3.51
CA ASN A 453 -34.44 30.53 -3.32
C ASN A 453 -35.40 29.35 -3.52
N ARG A 454 -35.01 28.31 -4.29
CA ARG A 454 -35.85 27.12 -4.55
C ARG A 454 -35.82 26.07 -3.44
N LEU A 455 -34.67 25.88 -2.76
CA LEU A 455 -34.59 24.86 -1.69
C LEU A 455 -35.54 25.13 -0.51
N LEU A 456 -35.89 26.40 -0.26
CA LEU A 456 -36.69 26.85 0.88
C LEU A 456 -38.18 26.43 0.84
N LYS A 457 -38.66 25.85 -0.27
CA LYS A 457 -40.10 25.60 -0.51
C LYS A 457 -40.43 24.27 -1.18
N GLU A 458 -39.51 23.30 -1.26
CA GLU A 458 -39.83 22.00 -1.87
C GLU A 458 -40.74 21.16 -0.96
N THR A 459 -42.05 21.36 -1.09
CA THR A 459 -43.06 20.40 -0.65
C THR A 459 -43.04 19.19 -1.59
N GLY A 460 -42.79 18.00 -1.02
CA GLY A 460 -42.69 16.76 -1.80
C GLY A 460 -43.54 15.64 -1.21
N PRO A 461 -44.19 14.79 -2.03
CA PRO A 461 -44.81 13.57 -1.53
C PRO A 461 -43.75 12.58 -1.08
N PHE A 462 -43.94 11.97 0.09
CA PHE A 462 -43.07 10.89 0.55
C PHE A 462 -43.23 9.64 -0.34
N SER A 463 -42.11 9.00 -0.71
CA SER A 463 -42.10 7.76 -1.47
C SER A 463 -41.61 6.60 -0.63
N GLU A 464 -42.43 5.56 -0.47
CA GLU A 464 -42.02 4.32 0.22
C GLU A 464 -41.05 3.44 -0.61
N LYS A 465 -40.71 3.85 -1.84
CA LYS A 465 -39.86 3.07 -2.74
C LYS A 465 -38.44 2.93 -2.18
N ARG A 466 -38.10 1.72 -1.73
CA ARG A 466 -36.78 1.37 -1.21
C ARG A 466 -35.73 1.42 -2.32
N ARG A 467 -34.71 2.27 -2.14
CA ARG A 467 -33.56 2.37 -3.06
C ARG A 467 -32.54 1.25 -2.78
N ARG A 468 -31.63 1.02 -3.73
CA ARG A 468 -30.50 0.08 -3.59
C ARG A 468 -29.30 0.80 -2.97
N TRP A 469 -28.41 0.08 -2.30
CA TRP A 469 -27.21 0.64 -1.67
C TRP A 469 -26.32 1.37 -2.68
N GLY A 470 -26.23 0.85 -3.90
CA GLY A 470 -25.49 1.45 -5.01
C GLY A 470 -26.00 2.81 -5.47
N SER A 471 -27.17 3.27 -5.02
CA SER A 471 -27.64 4.64 -5.31
C SER A 471 -27.09 5.69 -4.35
N ALA A 472 -26.45 5.30 -3.25
CA ALA A 472 -25.87 6.26 -2.30
C ALA A 472 -24.58 6.93 -2.81
N PRO A 473 -23.62 6.21 -3.42
CA PRO A 473 -22.46 6.84 -4.04
C PRO A 473 -22.84 7.65 -5.28
N SER A 474 -22.22 8.82 -5.46
CA SER A 474 -22.47 9.64 -6.65
C SER A 474 -22.04 8.93 -7.94
N THR A 475 -22.74 9.21 -9.04
CA THR A 475 -22.40 8.68 -10.38
C THR A 475 -20.95 8.99 -10.79
N ARG A 476 -20.41 10.13 -10.35
CA ARG A 476 -19.01 10.50 -10.66
C ARG A 476 -18.03 9.58 -9.94
N ARG A 477 -18.28 9.24 -8.67
CA ARG A 477 -17.46 8.27 -7.91
C ARG A 477 -17.51 6.88 -8.58
N TRP A 478 -18.70 6.42 -8.95
CA TRP A 478 -18.86 5.17 -9.71
C TRP A 478 -18.07 5.17 -11.01
N LYS A 479 -18.28 6.19 -11.87
CA LYS A 479 -17.57 6.28 -13.16
C LYS A 479 -16.05 6.32 -12.97
N PHE A 480 -15.56 7.11 -12.04
CA PHE A 480 -14.13 7.23 -11.76
C PHE A 480 -13.53 5.90 -11.25
N SER A 481 -14.17 5.24 -10.28
CA SER A 481 -13.69 3.96 -9.78
C SER A 481 -13.76 2.85 -10.84
N ILE A 482 -14.89 2.73 -11.56
CA ILE A 482 -15.02 1.74 -12.64
C ILE A 482 -13.94 1.98 -13.71
N PHE A 483 -13.73 3.23 -14.12
CA PHE A 483 -12.70 3.60 -15.09
C PHE A 483 -11.30 3.19 -14.65
N LEU A 484 -10.91 3.48 -13.40
CA LEU A 484 -9.62 3.06 -12.87
C LEU A 484 -9.46 1.54 -12.83
N TRP A 485 -10.49 0.80 -12.39
CA TRP A 485 -10.47 -0.66 -12.35
C TRP A 485 -10.35 -1.27 -13.75
N VAL A 486 -11.12 -0.75 -14.72
CA VAL A 486 -11.05 -1.21 -16.11
C VAL A 486 -9.68 -0.95 -16.71
N ILE A 487 -9.12 0.24 -16.54
CA ILE A 487 -7.77 0.56 -17.03
C ILE A 487 -6.72 -0.35 -16.41
N ALA A 488 -6.75 -0.54 -15.09
CA ALA A 488 -5.80 -1.41 -14.42
C ALA A 488 -5.86 -2.84 -14.95
N ILE A 489 -7.07 -3.40 -15.13
CA ILE A 489 -7.26 -4.74 -15.68
C ILE A 489 -6.78 -4.81 -17.13
N VAL A 490 -7.10 -3.82 -17.97
CA VAL A 490 -6.67 -3.76 -19.38
C VAL A 490 -5.15 -3.70 -19.47
N ILE A 491 -4.48 -2.89 -18.64
CA ILE A 491 -3.02 -2.82 -18.58
C ILE A 491 -2.44 -4.16 -18.14
N CYS A 492 -2.96 -4.78 -17.07
CA CYS A 492 -2.50 -6.09 -16.60
C CYS A 492 -2.64 -7.17 -17.67
N ILE A 493 -3.79 -7.22 -18.36
CA ILE A 493 -4.02 -8.19 -19.45
C ILE A 493 -3.11 -7.90 -20.64
N GLY A 494 -2.96 -6.63 -21.04
CA GLY A 494 -2.10 -6.24 -22.15
C GLY A 494 -0.63 -6.59 -21.89
N LEU A 495 -0.13 -6.28 -20.70
CA LEU A 495 1.22 -6.64 -20.28
C LEU A 495 1.40 -8.16 -20.15
N LEU A 496 0.39 -8.87 -19.65
CA LEU A 496 0.43 -10.33 -19.58
C LEU A 496 0.49 -10.96 -20.98
N VAL A 497 -0.36 -10.53 -21.91
CA VAL A 497 -0.36 -11.01 -23.30
C VAL A 497 0.97 -10.68 -23.97
N TYR A 498 1.49 -9.47 -23.77
CA TYR A 498 2.81 -9.09 -24.26
C TYR A 498 3.91 -9.99 -23.68
N GLY A 499 3.92 -10.22 -22.37
CA GLY A 499 4.89 -11.11 -21.72
C GLY A 499 4.81 -12.53 -22.28
N LEU A 500 3.60 -13.12 -22.33
CA LEU A 500 3.37 -14.47 -22.85
C LEU A 500 3.84 -14.64 -24.31
N ASN A 501 3.69 -13.61 -25.15
CA ASN A 501 4.15 -13.65 -26.54
C ASN A 501 5.69 -13.58 -26.68
N ASN A 502 6.40 -13.12 -25.65
CA ASN A 502 7.86 -13.05 -25.64
C ASN A 502 8.51 -14.28 -24.99
N ILE A 503 7.72 -15.17 -24.38
CA ILE A 503 8.23 -16.41 -23.77
C ILE A 503 8.46 -17.45 -24.87
N GLY A 504 9.62 -18.12 -24.82
CA GLY A 504 9.98 -19.14 -25.79
C GLY A 504 9.01 -20.35 -25.81
N PRO A 505 8.83 -21.01 -26.97
CA PRO A 505 7.98 -22.19 -27.07
C PRO A 505 8.48 -23.31 -26.14
N GLY A 506 7.55 -23.98 -25.42
CA GLY A 506 7.85 -25.14 -24.57
C GLY A 506 7.97 -24.87 -23.06
N GLN A 507 7.91 -23.61 -22.61
CA GLN A 507 7.93 -23.27 -21.19
C GLN A 507 6.58 -23.50 -20.49
N ASN A 508 6.55 -24.41 -19.52
CA ASN A 508 5.39 -24.60 -18.62
C ASN A 508 5.40 -23.58 -17.48
N ILE A 509 5.25 -22.30 -17.81
CA ILE A 509 5.24 -21.17 -16.86
C ILE A 509 4.21 -21.31 -15.73
N TRP A 510 3.12 -22.07 -15.96
CA TRP A 510 2.06 -22.27 -14.98
C TRP A 510 2.43 -23.22 -13.84
N LYS A 511 3.55 -23.96 -13.96
CA LYS A 511 4.08 -24.82 -12.90
C LYS A 511 5.14 -24.13 -12.04
N GLN A 512 5.55 -22.92 -12.42
CA GLN A 512 6.58 -22.19 -11.68
C GLN A 512 6.04 -21.67 -10.35
N PRO A 513 6.81 -21.77 -9.25
CA PRO A 513 6.44 -21.13 -8.00
C PRO A 513 6.31 -19.61 -8.17
N LEU A 514 5.52 -18.98 -7.30
CA LEU A 514 5.34 -17.52 -7.32
C LEU A 514 6.68 -16.83 -7.04
N GLY A 515 7.04 -15.83 -7.84
CA GLY A 515 8.24 -15.00 -7.63
C GLY A 515 9.57 -15.62 -8.08
N THR A 516 9.59 -16.76 -8.77
CA THR A 516 10.85 -17.35 -9.26
C THR A 516 11.41 -16.64 -10.48
N THR A 517 12.73 -16.49 -10.54
CA THR A 517 13.44 -15.91 -11.68
C THR A 517 13.69 -16.96 -12.77
N VAL A 518 13.16 -16.70 -13.96
CA VAL A 518 13.44 -17.48 -15.18
C VAL A 518 13.90 -16.52 -16.27
N ALA A 519 14.88 -16.92 -17.09
CA ALA A 519 15.42 -16.07 -18.17
C ALA A 519 14.31 -15.38 -18.99
N ASP A 520 13.34 -16.18 -19.43
CA ASP A 520 12.27 -15.74 -20.35
C ASP A 520 11.27 -14.76 -19.69
N THR A 521 11.32 -14.63 -18.37
CA THR A 521 10.46 -13.72 -17.61
C THR A 521 11.22 -12.52 -17.03
N LEU A 522 12.49 -12.36 -17.39
CA LEU A 522 13.25 -11.13 -17.14
C LEU A 522 12.88 -10.09 -18.19
N ILE A 523 12.73 -8.84 -17.76
CA ILE A 523 12.46 -7.74 -18.67
C ILE A 523 13.79 -7.23 -19.21
N THR A 524 13.88 -7.12 -20.53
CA THR A 524 15.12 -6.76 -21.24
C THR A 524 14.77 -5.78 -22.37
N GLY A 525 15.74 -4.94 -22.74
CA GLY A 525 15.59 -4.00 -23.84
C GLY A 525 16.72 -2.97 -23.87
N ASP A 526 17.04 -2.45 -25.05
CA ASP A 526 18.12 -1.47 -25.25
C ASP A 526 17.91 -0.19 -24.43
N THR A 527 16.65 0.18 -24.19
CA THR A 527 16.25 1.35 -23.40
C THR A 527 15.92 1.03 -21.94
N TRP A 528 16.04 -0.23 -21.52
CA TRP A 528 15.72 -0.63 -20.14
C TRP A 528 16.78 -0.11 -19.16
N PRO A 529 16.39 0.45 -18.01
CA PRO A 529 17.33 0.96 -17.03
C PRO A 529 18.21 -0.16 -16.44
N LYS A 530 19.51 0.10 -16.36
CA LYS A 530 20.49 -0.80 -15.74
C LYS A 530 20.80 -0.48 -14.27
N THR A 531 20.26 0.63 -13.76
CA THR A 531 20.47 1.08 -12.39
C THR A 531 19.34 0.64 -11.46
N LEU A 532 19.62 0.62 -10.15
CA LEU A 532 18.69 0.14 -9.13
C LEU A 532 17.42 1.02 -9.03
N GLU A 533 17.58 2.33 -8.96
CA GLU A 533 16.49 3.24 -8.61
C GLU A 533 15.32 3.21 -9.60
N PRO A 534 15.53 3.25 -10.94
CA PRO A 534 14.42 3.17 -11.88
C PRO A 534 13.73 1.80 -11.87
N ASN A 535 14.49 0.71 -11.72
CA ASN A 535 13.91 -0.64 -11.59
C ASN A 535 13.03 -0.76 -10.33
N VAL A 536 13.47 -0.18 -9.22
CA VAL A 536 12.68 -0.09 -7.98
C VAL A 536 11.36 0.65 -8.21
N LEU A 537 11.38 1.80 -8.88
CA LEU A 537 10.17 2.58 -9.17
C LEU A 537 9.21 1.79 -10.06
N ILE A 538 9.72 1.10 -11.08
CA ILE A 538 8.91 0.31 -12.02
C ILE A 538 8.29 -0.89 -11.30
N ALA A 539 9.07 -1.64 -10.52
CA ALA A 539 8.60 -2.82 -9.78
C ALA A 539 7.52 -2.48 -8.74
N ASN A 540 7.54 -1.27 -8.18
CA ASN A 540 6.57 -0.81 -7.17
C ASN A 540 5.43 0.08 -7.71
N ALA A 541 5.45 0.45 -8.99
CA ALA A 541 4.39 1.26 -9.59
C ALA A 541 3.00 0.59 -9.51
N PRO A 542 2.84 -0.74 -9.72
CA PRO A 542 1.55 -1.40 -9.55
C PRO A 542 0.93 -1.26 -8.16
N GLN A 543 1.74 -1.21 -7.10
CA GLN A 543 1.33 -1.07 -5.70
C GLN A 543 0.77 0.34 -5.46
N LEU A 544 1.36 1.37 -6.08
CA LEU A 544 0.80 2.72 -6.06
C LEU A 544 -0.55 2.78 -6.79
N ILE A 545 -0.67 2.16 -7.96
CA ILE A 545 -1.94 2.07 -8.69
C ILE A 545 -3.01 1.39 -7.84
N PHE A 546 -2.66 0.27 -7.19
CA PHE A 546 -3.54 -0.44 -6.28
C PHE A 546 -4.00 0.43 -5.11
N SER A 547 -3.13 1.30 -4.57
CA SER A 547 -3.50 2.25 -3.51
C SER A 547 -4.62 3.21 -3.96
N PHE A 548 -4.61 3.68 -5.22
CA PHE A 548 -5.70 4.47 -5.78
C PHE A 548 -6.99 3.66 -6.01
N LEU A 549 -6.86 2.41 -6.47
CA LEU A 549 -8.01 1.50 -6.62
C LEU A 549 -8.68 1.23 -5.28
N TYR A 550 -7.88 0.95 -4.25
CA TYR A 550 -8.32 0.76 -2.88
C TYR A 550 -9.02 2.02 -2.34
N PHE A 551 -8.46 3.21 -2.55
CA PHE A 551 -9.08 4.47 -2.15
C PHE A 551 -10.48 4.65 -2.78
N GLY A 552 -10.61 4.40 -4.08
CA GLY A 552 -11.88 4.45 -4.79
C GLY A 552 -12.89 3.42 -4.26
N PHE A 553 -12.45 2.17 -4.09
CA PHE A 553 -13.25 1.09 -3.54
C PHE A 553 -13.77 1.42 -2.13
N ASN A 554 -12.84 1.84 -1.25
CA ASN A 554 -13.13 2.23 0.13
C ASN A 554 -14.10 3.41 0.18
N SER A 555 -13.97 4.40 -0.71
CA SER A 555 -14.90 5.54 -0.82
C SER A 555 -16.33 5.10 -1.17
N ILE A 556 -16.50 4.19 -2.13
CA ILE A 556 -17.83 3.65 -2.51
C ILE A 556 -18.44 2.84 -1.37
N LEU A 557 -17.68 1.89 -0.81
CA LEU A 557 -18.16 1.01 0.26
C LEU A 557 -18.50 1.80 1.54
N THR A 558 -17.68 2.80 1.90
CA THR A 558 -17.96 3.71 3.01
C THR A 558 -19.29 4.43 2.77
N THR A 559 -19.50 5.00 1.58
CA THR A 559 -20.74 5.72 1.28
C THR A 559 -21.97 4.81 1.38
N MET A 560 -21.89 3.57 0.88
CA MET A 560 -23.00 2.61 0.96
C MET A 560 -23.32 2.19 2.40
N THR A 561 -22.29 1.93 3.21
CA THR A 561 -22.46 1.52 4.61
C THR A 561 -22.97 2.66 5.48
N LEU A 562 -22.51 3.89 5.24
CA LEU A 562 -23.04 5.11 5.86
C LEU A 562 -24.51 5.33 5.53
N ALA A 563 -24.91 5.21 4.26
CA ALA A 563 -26.31 5.32 3.86
C ALA A 563 -27.18 4.21 4.46
N SER A 564 -26.63 3.00 4.64
CA SER A 564 -27.33 1.92 5.34
C SER A 564 -27.52 2.22 6.83
N GLU A 565 -26.56 2.88 7.48
CA GLU A 565 -26.70 3.30 8.87
C GLU A 565 -27.77 4.39 8.99
N TRP A 566 -27.72 5.40 8.11
CA TRP A 566 -28.72 6.46 7.97
C TRP A 566 -30.14 5.91 7.85
N SER A 567 -30.42 5.05 6.87
CA SER A 567 -31.73 4.40 6.70
C SER A 567 -32.17 3.59 7.93
N GLY A 568 -31.21 3.11 8.73
CA GLY A 568 -31.48 2.37 9.96
C GLY A 568 -32.19 3.19 11.04
N TYR A 569 -31.99 4.51 11.09
CA TYR A 569 -32.63 5.41 12.07
C TYR A 569 -34.13 5.59 11.81
N ALA A 570 -34.64 5.29 10.61
CA ALA A 570 -36.07 5.27 10.34
C ALA A 570 -36.78 4.07 11.00
N THR A 571 -36.05 2.97 11.25
CA THR A 571 -36.62 1.73 11.81
C THR A 571 -36.46 1.62 13.32
N HIS A 572 -35.32 2.06 13.86
CA HIS A 572 -34.95 1.82 15.25
C HIS A 572 -34.43 3.10 15.89
N ARG A 573 -34.83 3.35 17.14
CA ARG A 573 -34.28 4.43 17.96
C ARG A 573 -32.88 4.05 18.44
N LYS A 574 -31.86 4.85 18.12
CA LYS A 574 -30.44 4.54 18.35
C LYS A 574 -29.65 5.79 18.73
N GLY A 575 -28.59 5.62 19.50
CA GLY A 575 -27.63 6.70 19.75
C GLY A 575 -26.73 6.98 18.54
N LEU A 576 -26.37 8.25 18.38
CA LEU A 576 -25.48 8.72 17.32
C LEU A 576 -24.08 8.13 17.46
N ARG A 577 -23.47 7.77 16.32
CA ARG A 577 -22.06 7.34 16.26
C ARG A 577 -21.20 8.55 15.95
N VAL A 578 -20.40 9.00 16.92
CA VAL A 578 -19.63 10.27 16.87
C VAL A 578 -18.12 10.01 16.91
N SER A 579 -17.33 10.93 16.36
CA SER A 579 -15.86 10.79 16.29
C SER A 579 -15.14 11.22 17.57
N ASN A 580 -15.77 12.09 18.37
CA ASN A 580 -15.26 12.52 19.66
C ASN A 580 -15.74 11.62 20.81
N ASN A 581 -15.26 11.88 22.03
CA ASN A 581 -15.66 11.14 23.23
C ASN A 581 -17.19 11.06 23.35
N ALA A 582 -17.70 9.85 23.13
CA ALA A 582 -19.13 9.58 23.16
C ALA A 582 -19.68 9.84 24.56
N LYS A 583 -20.77 10.62 24.64
CA LYS A 583 -21.43 10.95 25.90
C LYS A 583 -22.83 10.32 25.94
N SER A 584 -23.25 9.90 27.13
CA SER A 584 -24.58 9.34 27.39
C SER A 584 -24.91 8.16 26.45
N SER A 585 -25.94 8.28 25.61
CA SER A 585 -26.38 7.21 24.70
C SER A 585 -25.61 7.17 23.38
N GLN A 586 -24.71 8.12 23.12
CA GLN A 586 -23.86 8.13 21.93
C GLN A 586 -22.92 6.93 21.92
N ARG A 587 -22.48 6.54 20.72
CA ARG A 587 -21.56 5.44 20.49
C ARG A 587 -20.28 5.99 19.89
N SER A 588 -19.13 5.47 20.33
CA SER A 588 -17.86 5.81 19.71
C SER A 588 -17.78 5.30 18.27
N GLN A 589 -17.03 6.01 17.43
CA GLN A 589 -16.73 5.56 16.08
C GLN A 589 -15.88 4.28 16.10
N TYR A 590 -16.00 3.48 15.03
CA TYR A 590 -14.99 2.47 14.72
C TYR A 590 -13.67 3.16 14.37
N PHE A 591 -12.53 2.55 14.74
CA PHE A 591 -11.19 3.03 14.36
C PHE A 591 -11.04 3.19 12.84
N LEU A 592 -11.72 2.33 12.06
CA LEU A 592 -11.90 2.42 10.61
C LEU A 592 -13.33 2.92 10.33
N SER A 593 -13.55 3.94 9.50
CA SER A 593 -14.88 4.56 9.28
C SER A 593 -16.03 3.59 8.92
N ILE A 594 -15.69 2.39 8.41
CA ILE A 594 -16.58 1.30 8.01
C ILE A 594 -16.77 0.27 9.15
N PRO A 595 -17.94 -0.36 9.32
CA PRO A 595 -18.14 -1.48 10.25
C PRO A 595 -17.16 -2.66 10.05
N TYR A 596 -16.68 -3.26 11.15
CA TYR A 596 -15.67 -4.34 11.13
C TYR A 596 -16.00 -5.54 10.23
N ARG A 597 -17.29 -5.89 10.10
CA ARG A 597 -17.75 -6.96 9.19
C ARG A 597 -17.40 -6.74 7.71
N TYR A 598 -17.12 -5.50 7.31
CA TYR A 598 -16.70 -5.16 5.96
C TYR A 598 -15.25 -4.70 5.92
N SER A 599 -14.76 -4.01 6.96
CA SER A 599 -13.39 -3.52 6.99
C SER A 599 -12.36 -4.64 7.19
N ILE A 600 -12.67 -5.69 7.99
CA ILE A 600 -11.76 -6.83 8.20
C ILE A 600 -11.58 -7.60 6.88
N PRO A 601 -12.64 -8.08 6.19
CA PRO A 601 -12.45 -8.75 4.90
C PRO A 601 -11.76 -7.87 3.85
N LEU A 602 -12.09 -6.58 3.81
CA LEU A 602 -11.44 -5.63 2.90
C LEU A 602 -9.94 -5.51 3.18
N LEU A 603 -9.56 -5.39 4.46
CA LEU A 603 -8.16 -5.30 4.86
C LEU A 603 -7.42 -6.59 4.53
N THR A 604 -8.00 -7.76 4.84
CA THR A 604 -7.41 -9.07 4.52
C THR A 604 -7.15 -9.22 3.03
N VAL A 605 -8.18 -8.99 2.19
CA VAL A 605 -8.03 -9.09 0.73
C VAL A 605 -7.05 -8.05 0.19
N SER A 606 -7.03 -6.84 0.76
CA SER A 606 -6.08 -5.80 0.37
C SER A 606 -4.63 -6.17 0.70
N ILE A 607 -4.38 -6.78 1.85
CA ILE A 607 -3.04 -7.28 2.23
C ILE A 607 -2.61 -8.39 1.28
N THR A 608 -3.51 -9.36 0.99
CA THR A 608 -3.25 -10.43 0.03
C THR A 608 -2.93 -9.89 -1.36
N LEU A 609 -3.69 -8.90 -1.86
CA LEU A 609 -3.41 -8.25 -3.14
C LEU A 609 -2.08 -7.52 -3.15
N HIS A 610 -1.75 -6.80 -2.07
CA HIS A 610 -0.46 -6.11 -1.97
C HIS A 610 0.72 -7.09 -2.11
N TRP A 611 0.61 -8.27 -1.48
CA TRP A 611 1.61 -9.33 -1.60
C TRP A 611 1.64 -9.98 -2.99
N LEU A 612 0.47 -10.34 -3.56
CA LEU A 612 0.42 -10.93 -4.90
C LEU A 612 0.97 -9.98 -5.98
N ILE A 613 0.72 -8.68 -5.85
CA ILE A 613 1.26 -7.66 -6.75
C ILE A 613 2.79 -7.60 -6.65
N SER A 614 3.37 -7.70 -5.44
CA SER A 614 4.83 -7.73 -5.28
C SER A 614 5.48 -8.98 -5.86
N GLN A 615 4.73 -10.08 -6.01
CA GLN A 615 5.19 -11.29 -6.71
C GLN A 615 4.91 -11.25 -8.23
N SER A 616 4.09 -10.31 -8.69
CA SER A 616 3.72 -10.15 -10.11
C SER A 616 4.78 -9.45 -10.92
N LEU A 617 5.38 -8.40 -10.35
CA LEU A 617 6.50 -7.65 -10.90
C LEU A 617 7.47 -7.35 -9.77
N PHE A 618 8.69 -7.84 -9.86
CA PHE A 618 9.68 -7.77 -8.79
C PHE A 618 11.06 -7.43 -9.35
N MET A 619 11.91 -6.82 -8.53
CA MET A 619 13.27 -6.49 -8.92
C MET A 619 14.18 -7.72 -8.74
N VAL A 620 15.06 -7.93 -9.70
CA VAL A 620 16.03 -9.03 -9.74
C VAL A 620 17.43 -8.42 -9.78
N GLY A 621 18.27 -8.79 -8.81
CA GLY A 621 19.68 -8.44 -8.76
C GLY A 621 20.57 -9.67 -8.82
N VAL A 622 21.48 -9.71 -9.78
CA VAL A 622 22.45 -10.78 -9.98
C VAL A 622 23.85 -10.21 -9.92
N GLU A 623 24.70 -10.92 -9.20
CA GLU A 623 26.13 -10.67 -9.03
C GLU A 623 26.92 -11.69 -9.85
N GLY A 624 27.58 -11.28 -10.93
CA GLY A 624 28.24 -12.19 -11.88
C GLY A 624 29.67 -12.54 -11.47
N PHE A 625 30.04 -13.80 -11.54
CA PHE A 625 31.42 -14.26 -11.32
C PHE A 625 31.92 -15.03 -12.54
N ASN A 626 33.18 -14.81 -12.94
CA ASN A 626 33.79 -15.54 -14.05
C ASN A 626 34.26 -16.95 -13.62
N SER A 627 34.76 -17.74 -14.57
CA SER A 627 35.25 -19.12 -14.33
C SER A 627 36.43 -19.21 -13.35
N GLN A 628 37.09 -18.10 -13.04
CA GLN A 628 38.17 -18.02 -12.06
C GLN A 628 37.68 -17.52 -10.71
N MET A 629 36.36 -17.47 -10.49
CA MET A 629 35.72 -17.03 -9.26
C MET A 629 35.98 -15.56 -8.90
N LEU A 630 36.32 -14.75 -9.91
CA LEU A 630 36.45 -13.30 -9.77
C LEU A 630 35.14 -12.62 -10.19
N ARG A 631 34.75 -11.59 -9.45
CA ARG A 631 33.58 -10.76 -9.71
C ARG A 631 33.74 -10.03 -11.04
N ASP A 632 32.76 -10.21 -11.91
CA ASP A 632 32.65 -9.60 -13.23
C ASP A 632 31.51 -8.57 -13.24
N LEU A 633 31.88 -7.29 -13.13
CA LEU A 633 30.93 -6.17 -13.07
C LEU A 633 30.16 -5.99 -14.37
N ASP A 634 30.71 -6.41 -15.51
CA ASP A 634 30.03 -6.31 -16.80
C ASP A 634 28.91 -7.37 -16.93
N ARG A 635 28.94 -8.39 -16.06
CA ARG A 635 27.93 -9.45 -15.95
C ARG A 635 26.98 -9.26 -14.77
N ASP A 636 27.13 -8.19 -13.99
CA ASP A 636 26.14 -7.80 -13.00
C ASP A 636 24.85 -7.35 -13.70
N LEU A 637 23.71 -7.82 -13.18
CA LEU A 637 22.42 -7.55 -13.76
C LEU A 637 21.46 -7.02 -12.70
N ILE A 638 20.90 -5.84 -12.95
CA ILE A 638 19.76 -5.31 -12.20
C ILE A 638 18.64 -5.07 -13.19
N THR A 639 17.55 -5.83 -13.05
CA THR A 639 16.37 -5.69 -13.90
C THR A 639 15.10 -6.02 -13.11
N CYS A 640 13.94 -6.04 -13.77
CA CYS A 640 12.69 -6.56 -13.23
C CYS A 640 12.37 -7.93 -13.83
N GLY A 641 11.83 -8.82 -13.02
CA GLY A 641 11.18 -10.05 -13.45
C GLY A 641 9.67 -9.94 -13.29
N TYR A 642 8.91 -10.68 -14.08
CA TYR A 642 7.46 -10.81 -13.94
C TYR A 642 7.02 -12.26 -13.77
N SER A 643 5.91 -12.49 -13.06
CA SER A 643 5.32 -13.83 -12.89
C SER A 643 3.89 -13.87 -13.45
N PRO A 644 3.66 -14.57 -14.58
CA PRO A 644 2.31 -14.74 -15.15
C PRO A 644 1.28 -15.30 -14.16
N VAL A 645 1.69 -16.29 -13.34
CA VAL A 645 0.82 -16.91 -12.32
C VAL A 645 0.39 -15.90 -11.26
N ALA A 646 1.33 -15.07 -10.79
CA ALA A 646 1.03 -14.03 -9.82
C ALA A 646 0.14 -12.91 -10.41
N ILE A 647 0.37 -12.52 -11.68
CA ILE A 647 -0.47 -11.54 -12.39
C ILE A 647 -1.91 -12.04 -12.49
N VAL A 648 -2.11 -13.28 -12.96
CA VAL A 648 -3.45 -13.88 -13.07
C VAL A 648 -4.12 -14.00 -11.70
N SER A 649 -3.38 -14.44 -10.68
CA SER A 649 -3.88 -14.52 -9.30
C SER A 649 -4.31 -13.15 -8.76
N SER A 650 -3.51 -12.11 -9.00
CA SER A 650 -3.82 -10.72 -8.62
C SER A 650 -5.09 -10.21 -9.30
N VAL A 651 -5.22 -10.45 -10.61
CA VAL A 651 -6.42 -10.06 -11.38
C VAL A 651 -7.65 -10.82 -10.90
N ALA A 652 -7.53 -12.11 -10.58
CA ALA A 652 -8.64 -12.92 -10.08
C ALA A 652 -9.13 -12.44 -8.71
N VAL A 653 -8.22 -12.24 -7.75
CA VAL A 653 -8.56 -11.75 -6.40
C VAL A 653 -9.12 -10.32 -6.46
N GLY A 654 -8.51 -9.44 -7.27
CA GLY A 654 -8.96 -8.06 -7.46
C GLY A 654 -10.33 -7.99 -8.13
N GLY A 655 -10.54 -8.81 -9.17
CA GLY A 655 -11.84 -8.96 -9.84
C GLY A 655 -12.92 -9.45 -8.88
N PHE A 656 -12.64 -10.49 -8.09
CA PHE A 656 -13.57 -10.99 -7.07
C PHE A 656 -13.93 -9.91 -6.05
N MET A 657 -12.96 -9.15 -5.55
CA MET A 657 -13.18 -8.01 -4.66
C MET A 657 -14.13 -6.98 -5.28
N PHE A 658 -13.92 -6.63 -6.55
CA PHE A 658 -14.77 -5.70 -7.29
C PHE A 658 -16.19 -6.25 -7.51
N PHE A 659 -16.34 -7.52 -7.88
CA PHE A 659 -17.67 -8.16 -8.01
C PHE A 659 -18.42 -8.22 -6.68
N CYS A 660 -17.74 -8.45 -5.56
CA CYS A 660 -18.36 -8.38 -4.23
C CYS A 660 -18.93 -6.98 -3.94
N LEU A 661 -18.22 -5.91 -4.33
CA LEU A 661 -18.73 -4.53 -4.21
C LEU A 661 -20.01 -4.33 -5.03
N LEU A 662 -20.02 -4.81 -6.28
CA LEU A 662 -21.22 -4.78 -7.12
C LEU A 662 -22.37 -5.56 -6.48
N GLY A 663 -22.11 -6.76 -5.95
CA GLY A 663 -23.07 -7.58 -5.21
C GLY A 663 -23.69 -6.83 -4.03
N VAL A 664 -22.87 -6.23 -3.18
CA VAL A 664 -23.33 -5.41 -2.04
C VAL A 664 -24.14 -4.21 -2.52
N SER A 665 -23.79 -3.61 -3.66
CA SER A 665 -24.51 -2.46 -4.22
C SER A 665 -25.96 -2.76 -4.61
N PHE A 666 -26.29 -4.03 -4.91
CA PHE A 666 -27.66 -4.44 -5.25
C PHE A 666 -28.60 -4.58 -4.05
N LYS A 667 -28.06 -4.63 -2.83
CA LYS A 667 -28.84 -4.72 -1.59
C LYS A 667 -29.80 -3.53 -1.48
N ARG A 668 -31.03 -3.77 -1.03
CA ARG A 668 -32.02 -2.68 -0.80
C ARG A 668 -31.89 -2.11 0.61
N PHE A 669 -32.16 -0.82 0.76
CA PHE A 669 -32.35 -0.19 2.07
C PHE A 669 -33.60 -0.73 2.76
N LYS A 670 -33.63 -0.65 4.10
CA LYS A 670 -34.76 -1.16 4.90
C LYS A 670 -36.01 -0.30 4.75
N THR A 671 -35.84 0.99 4.48
CA THR A 671 -36.92 1.99 4.42
C THR A 671 -36.85 2.82 3.14
N GLY A 672 -37.94 3.56 2.85
CA GLY A 672 -37.99 4.60 1.83
C GLY A 672 -37.40 5.94 2.27
N MET A 673 -36.69 5.98 3.40
CA MET A 673 -36.05 7.20 3.89
C MET A 673 -35.14 7.79 2.80
N PRO A 674 -35.21 9.11 2.52
CA PRO A 674 -34.37 9.75 1.53
C PRO A 674 -32.89 9.49 1.77
N VAL A 675 -32.17 9.16 0.69
CA VAL A 675 -30.75 8.82 0.77
C VAL A 675 -29.94 10.12 0.82
N ALA A 676 -29.51 10.51 2.01
CA ALA A 676 -28.64 11.67 2.20
C ALA A 676 -27.18 11.40 1.78
N GLY A 677 -26.72 10.13 1.84
CA GLY A 677 -25.36 9.75 1.49
C GLY A 677 -24.33 10.47 2.35
N SER A 678 -23.36 11.15 1.73
CA SER A 678 -22.40 12.03 2.39
C SER A 678 -22.79 13.51 2.35
N CYS A 679 -23.98 13.88 1.85
CA CYS A 679 -24.33 15.27 1.59
C CYS A 679 -24.66 16.05 2.86
N SER A 680 -23.85 17.05 3.21
CA SER A 680 -24.12 17.89 4.40
C SER A 680 -25.47 18.60 4.37
N LEU A 681 -25.93 19.11 3.20
CA LEU A 681 -27.23 19.78 3.06
C LEU A 681 -28.41 18.82 3.29
N ALA A 682 -28.37 17.61 2.72
CA ALA A 682 -29.43 16.63 2.90
C ALA A 682 -29.51 16.09 4.33
N ILE A 683 -28.36 16.02 5.02
CA ILE A 683 -28.32 15.65 6.44
C ILE A 683 -28.94 16.78 7.29
N SER A 684 -28.54 18.03 7.03
CA SER A 684 -29.04 19.20 7.76
C SER A 684 -30.56 19.39 7.61
N ALA A 685 -31.09 19.20 6.40
CA ALA A 685 -32.52 19.33 6.13
C ALA A 685 -33.40 18.34 6.92
N ALA A 686 -32.83 17.23 7.40
CA ALA A 686 -33.54 16.26 8.23
C ALA A 686 -33.43 16.55 9.75
N CYS A 687 -32.79 17.64 10.16
CA CYS A 687 -32.47 17.96 11.55
C CYS A 687 -33.20 19.22 12.06
N HIS A 688 -34.49 19.37 11.73
CA HIS A 688 -35.34 20.51 12.13
C HIS A 688 -36.49 20.09 13.05
N PRO A 689 -36.24 19.56 14.26
CA PRO A 689 -37.28 18.96 15.11
C PRO A 689 -38.40 19.92 15.56
N ASP A 690 -38.12 21.24 15.60
CA ASP A 690 -39.06 22.28 16.05
C ASP A 690 -39.80 22.98 14.90
N PHE A 691 -39.58 22.56 13.66
CA PHE A 691 -40.21 23.20 12.51
C PHE A 691 -41.63 22.65 12.29
N ASP A 692 -42.63 23.54 12.30
CA ASP A 692 -43.99 23.24 11.88
C ASP A 692 -44.33 24.00 10.57
N PRO A 693 -44.57 23.28 9.45
CA PRO A 693 -44.88 23.92 8.17
C PRO A 693 -46.27 24.57 8.10
N ASN A 694 -47.12 24.35 9.11
CA ASN A 694 -48.50 24.85 9.15
C ASN A 694 -48.67 26.10 10.04
N GLU A 695 -47.62 26.50 10.78
CA GLU A 695 -47.63 27.70 11.62
C GLU A 695 -46.76 28.81 11.00
N ASN A 696 -47.20 30.07 11.12
CA ASN A 696 -46.51 31.23 10.52
C ASN A 696 -45.41 31.83 11.43
N GLY A 697 -44.89 31.06 12.38
CA GLY A 697 -43.87 31.52 13.32
C GLY A 697 -43.01 30.37 13.82
N VAL A 698 -41.72 30.64 14.03
CA VAL A 698 -40.79 29.69 14.64
C VAL A 698 -41.14 29.57 16.12
N VAL A 699 -41.89 28.54 16.51
CA VAL A 699 -42.05 28.18 17.93
C VAL A 699 -40.74 27.54 18.38
N ARG A 700 -39.76 28.37 18.75
CA ARG A 700 -38.59 27.91 19.50
C ARG A 700 -39.08 27.51 20.89
N SER A 701 -39.14 26.22 21.15
CA SER A 701 -39.27 25.73 22.52
C SER A 701 -37.96 26.03 23.25
N ASP A 702 -37.91 27.13 24.01
CA ASP A 702 -36.76 27.52 24.84
C ASP A 702 -36.56 26.58 26.06
N ASN A 703 -37.44 25.60 26.27
CA ASN A 703 -37.41 24.69 27.41
C ASN A 703 -37.02 23.25 27.03
N ARG A 704 -35.80 23.06 26.53
CA ARG A 704 -35.17 21.73 26.52
C ARG A 704 -33.87 21.78 27.29
N ASP A 705 -33.94 21.41 28.57
CA ASP A 705 -32.78 21.29 29.46
C ASP A 705 -31.79 20.18 29.02
N GLU A 706 -32.22 19.27 28.13
CA GLU A 706 -31.40 18.15 27.65
C GLU A 706 -31.08 18.24 26.16
N ASP A 707 -29.77 18.16 25.85
CA ASP A 707 -29.26 18.07 24.48
C ASP A 707 -29.68 16.74 23.82
N MET A 708 -30.68 16.81 22.94
CA MET A 708 -31.23 15.64 22.24
C MET A 708 -30.19 14.85 21.44
N SER A 709 -29.08 15.47 21.02
CA SER A 709 -28.01 14.77 20.32
C SER A 709 -27.28 13.73 21.18
N LEU A 710 -27.41 13.82 22.51
CA LEU A 710 -26.86 12.88 23.49
C LEU A 710 -27.78 11.68 23.76
N LEU A 711 -29.04 11.75 23.33
CA LEU A 711 -30.07 10.73 23.57
C LEU A 711 -30.18 9.76 22.39
N ARG A 712 -31.03 8.73 22.55
CA ARG A 712 -31.36 7.82 21.45
C ARG A 712 -32.39 8.48 20.54
N ILE A 713 -32.03 8.73 19.29
CA ILE A 713 -32.88 9.40 18.31
C ILE A 713 -33.45 8.44 17.28
N LYS A 714 -34.55 8.83 16.64
CA LYS A 714 -35.19 8.14 15.53
C LYS A 714 -35.60 9.18 14.48
N TRP A 715 -35.56 8.81 13.21
CA TRP A 715 -36.09 9.65 12.13
C TRP A 715 -37.52 9.23 11.80
N GLY A 716 -38.39 10.21 11.57
CA GLY A 716 -39.75 9.98 11.11
C GLY A 716 -40.58 11.26 11.13
N GLU A 717 -41.87 11.10 10.88
CA GLU A 717 -42.86 12.18 10.93
C GLU A 717 -43.05 12.65 12.38
N VAL A 718 -42.75 13.93 12.61
CA VAL A 718 -42.95 14.62 13.91
C VAL A 718 -44.38 15.15 14.01
N ARG A 719 -44.83 15.48 15.23
CA ARG A 719 -46.16 16.04 15.44
C ARG A 719 -46.20 17.49 14.94
N VAL A 720 -47.12 17.77 14.03
CA VAL A 720 -47.35 19.10 13.44
C VAL A 720 -48.84 19.41 13.38
N ASN A 721 -49.18 20.68 13.49
CA ASN A 721 -50.55 21.20 13.56
C ASN A 721 -51.10 21.51 12.17
N GLY A 722 -51.36 20.48 11.35
CA GLY A 722 -52.05 20.67 10.08
C GLY A 722 -51.93 19.53 9.07
N HIS A 723 -52.18 19.84 7.81
CA HIS A 723 -52.25 18.85 6.72
C HIS A 723 -50.88 18.50 6.14
N ILE A 724 -49.91 19.42 6.19
CA ILE A 724 -48.55 19.21 5.70
C ILE A 724 -47.74 18.56 6.84
N GLY A 725 -47.14 17.40 6.57
CA GLY A 725 -46.29 16.72 7.56
C GLY A 725 -44.87 17.30 7.61
N HIS A 726 -44.13 17.02 8.68
CA HIS A 726 -42.69 17.30 8.75
C HIS A 726 -41.93 16.06 9.22
N CYS A 727 -40.77 15.78 8.63
CA CYS A 727 -39.92 14.65 9.03
C CYS A 727 -38.61 15.15 9.65
N SER A 728 -38.25 14.69 10.84
CA SER A 728 -37.01 15.10 11.48
C SER A 728 -36.40 13.99 12.34
N PHE A 729 -35.11 14.11 12.63
CA PHE A 729 -34.47 13.40 13.72
C PHE A 729 -34.88 14.02 15.05
N THR A 730 -35.39 13.20 15.97
CA THR A 730 -35.71 13.66 17.33
C THR A 730 -35.57 12.54 18.36
N SER A 731 -35.40 12.93 19.63
CA SER A 731 -35.51 12.04 20.79
C SER A 731 -36.97 11.71 21.15
N GLU A 732 -37.92 12.49 20.65
CA GLU A 732 -39.35 12.32 20.86
C GLU A 732 -39.98 11.29 19.92
N ASP A 733 -41.24 10.93 20.15
CA ASP A 733 -41.95 9.91 19.39
C ASP A 733 -42.29 10.33 17.95
N VAL A 734 -41.82 9.53 17.00
CA VAL A 734 -42.02 9.73 15.56
C VAL A 734 -42.70 8.55 14.91
N ARG A 735 -43.55 8.84 13.91
CA ARG A 735 -44.24 7.85 13.08
C ARG A 735 -43.50 7.66 11.76
N LEU A 736 -43.71 6.52 11.09
CA LEU A 736 -43.23 6.36 9.72
C LEU A 736 -44.10 7.23 8.79
N PRO A 737 -43.50 8.08 7.94
CA PRO A 737 -44.26 8.92 7.02
C PRO A 737 -45.05 8.06 6.02
N ARG A 738 -46.28 8.48 5.73
CA ARG A 738 -47.20 7.76 4.82
C ARG A 738 -46.85 8.07 3.36
N SER A 739 -46.83 7.04 2.50
CA SER A 739 -46.64 7.24 1.05
C SER A 739 -47.67 8.23 0.47
N GLY A 740 -47.20 9.14 -0.37
CA GLY A 740 -48.03 10.14 -1.05
C GLY A 740 -48.41 11.37 -0.21
N LYS A 741 -48.23 11.34 1.12
CA LYS A 741 -48.45 12.53 1.96
C LYS A 741 -47.37 13.58 1.71
N ILE A 742 -47.78 14.83 1.58
CA ILE A 742 -46.89 15.98 1.38
C ILE A 742 -46.19 16.31 2.69
N HIS A 743 -44.87 16.44 2.63
CA HIS A 743 -44.06 16.92 3.74
C HIS A 743 -43.23 18.13 3.33
N ARG A 744 -42.94 18.99 4.30
CA ARG A 744 -42.07 20.16 4.18
C ARG A 744 -41.16 20.21 5.39
#